data_AF-A0A0F0DDE2-F1
#
_entry.id   AF-A0A0F0DDE2-F1
#
_cell.length_a   1.000
_cell.length_b   1.000
_cell.length_c   1.000
_cell.angle_alpha   90.00
_cell.angle_beta   90.00
_cell.angle_gamma   90.00
#
_symmetry.space_group_name_H-M   'P 1'
#
loop_
_entity.id
_entity.type
_entity.pdbx_description
1 polymer ?
#
loop_
_entity_poly.entity_id
_entity_poly.type
_entity_poly.pdbx_seq_one_letter_code
_entity_poly.pdbx_strand_id
1 'polypeptide(L)'
;MAQRNQFPKQSTLALAIAAALSSMVPAIAAADTTVSTALTTSQFWGAGNYTVTSSGSVSSAGTALGTDGTLGTLSNSGSIVGSNAGISSYGGSIDTLNNAAGGVIGAIGQAGRNGKDGGIIMPPMPGPGGAGSGGENAFGLAASNITTLNNNGTIMGVGGNGGAGGSGVPGGVGGAGGSGTGLINSALITTLNNGGTILGQGGQGGAGGTGAAGGVGGNGFGIQNQGTIVSLSNTGAISGTGGNNGTGTNGAGTGSGFGISNSGAITTLNNAASGTIQGGVNGILNSAAIGTLTNSGTISGTSGTSVGITNYGGTIIGLTNNASGLISGGVAGINNFATIQTLSNSGTILGLPSGTGPQNAGVVNGGSIGTLTNSGSISGGGVGITNQGTINALTNSGVISGRAPGLYNTSTIGTLVNRGTISGGTVGTMPFVAGILNVGTIGALDNSGTITGAGNAINSTGSIGPITNSGVIAGNITNGSPQDLNINGGTGTTFGTLTGFGGTIGSIVSPSAGVVFGSGNLVLNDNIGVVLPSPINPASVRTAGAASTGSVAVSNTGAVLQVNNPITITGTYSQSAAGTLQIGVNTGAVTNGSLTGDSGYGRLVVSGAVNLAAGSAVSFAQVNPYPFAAGQRYVIVDASSTGTNYNEGTLRYGIRGYNSVLTGANVTANGRSDLVVTVVSADLIPTTSPTPAPAPAPAPAPAPAPVPSPATVPNAQAALTGLSQYTGISDPGLLNLYNASMALNLGSTDAANHAGKQLNPVSQGSTAQAALAPTLDVLNIISTHADSMRLAQAGGLSGVSTGEAAPAWGVWGQAFGGHAHQGQRDQVDGYSANFGGLLFGVDHAVSDAWRAGGVFSYSNAKISNTGDTDGNSTRVNSFGLMGYASYSGSPWYANLSAGAVQQHYDTTRAVNFPGFSGNANGSFSGTQYVARAEAGYPFATAVATVTPLASLTYGYLRQNGYTESGGNGAALSVGASHTTSVTSDIGVKFSRELATSYGTLVPELQVAWRHEYNNTRTQTQASFAADPTGQTSFTSLGASPVTDSAVLSAGVKLLRANNLSISARYSLQVGSGYVSHAGSLQLRQLF
;
A
#
# COMPACT_ATOMS: atom_id res chain seq x y z
N MET A 1 72.48 64.68 -46.12
CA MET A 1 73.59 65.40 -45.48
C MET A 1 73.58 65.03 -44.00
N ALA A 2 74.41 64.05 -43.60
CA ALA A 2 75.65 64.23 -42.82
C ALA A 2 75.33 64.35 -41.29
N GLN A 3 75.88 63.57 -40.34
CA GLN A 3 77.05 62.69 -40.29
C GLN A 3 77.01 61.85 -38.98
N ARG A 4 77.64 60.64 -39.01
CA ARG A 4 78.36 59.93 -37.92
C ARG A 4 77.55 59.44 -36.69
N ASN A 5 77.66 58.21 -36.17
CA ASN A 5 78.71 57.17 -36.19
C ASN A 5 78.09 55.75 -36.09
N GLN A 6 78.72 54.77 -36.74
CA GLN A 6 78.47 53.33 -36.59
C GLN A 6 79.50 52.66 -35.67
N PHE A 7 79.11 51.46 -35.21
CA PHE A 7 79.86 50.28 -34.68
C PHE A 7 79.76 50.04 -33.15
N PRO A 8 79.88 48.77 -32.67
CA PRO A 8 79.08 47.58 -33.00
C PRO A 8 78.72 46.69 -31.77
N LYS A 9 77.87 45.68 -32.01
CA LYS A 9 77.67 44.41 -31.25
C LYS A 9 78.49 44.21 -29.96
N GLN A 10 77.83 44.26 -28.79
CA GLN A 10 78.34 43.76 -27.50
C GLN A 10 77.32 42.87 -26.75
N SER A 11 76.64 41.91 -27.39
CA SER A 11 75.69 41.03 -26.68
C SER A 11 76.21 39.62 -26.37
N THR A 12 77.36 39.20 -26.92
CA THR A 12 77.89 37.84 -26.70
C THR A 12 79.09 37.83 -25.74
N LEU A 13 79.90 38.89 -25.71
CA LEU A 13 81.05 38.99 -24.81
C LEU A 13 80.62 39.33 -23.36
N ALA A 14 79.56 40.12 -23.18
CA ALA A 14 79.01 40.39 -21.85
C ALA A 14 78.38 39.13 -21.22
N LEU A 15 77.76 38.26 -22.04
CA LEU A 15 77.17 37.00 -21.59
C LEU A 15 78.24 35.93 -21.32
N ALA A 16 79.32 35.89 -22.11
CA ALA A 16 80.46 35.00 -21.88
C ALA A 16 81.34 35.44 -20.70
N ILE A 17 81.52 36.75 -20.48
CA ILE A 17 82.25 37.29 -19.32
C ILE A 17 81.42 37.14 -18.03
N ALA A 18 80.09 37.27 -18.07
CA ALA A 18 79.24 36.98 -16.91
C ALA A 18 79.24 35.48 -16.55
N ALA A 19 79.19 34.58 -17.54
CA ALA A 19 79.29 33.14 -17.32
C ALA A 19 80.71 32.68 -16.90
N ALA A 20 81.76 33.34 -17.41
CA ALA A 20 83.13 33.07 -17.01
C ALA A 20 83.41 33.61 -15.59
N LEU A 21 82.96 34.82 -15.23
CA LEU A 21 83.10 35.34 -13.86
C LEU A 21 82.25 34.58 -12.83
N SER A 22 81.10 33.98 -13.20
CA SER A 22 80.35 33.11 -12.29
C SER A 22 81.00 31.73 -12.08
N SER A 23 81.93 31.33 -12.97
CA SER A 23 82.65 30.04 -12.90
C SER A 23 84.07 30.13 -12.35
N MET A 24 84.61 31.34 -12.16
CA MET A 24 86.00 31.59 -11.72
C MET A 24 86.13 32.18 -10.31
N VAL A 25 85.03 32.28 -9.56
CA VAL A 25 85.10 32.41 -8.10
C VAL A 25 85.17 30.99 -7.53
N PRO A 26 86.27 30.57 -6.87
CA PRO A 26 86.22 29.34 -6.10
C PRO A 26 85.07 29.49 -5.12
N ALA A 27 84.11 28.56 -5.14
CA ALA A 27 83.13 28.46 -4.09
C ALA A 27 83.90 28.39 -2.77
N ILE A 28 83.95 29.50 -2.04
CA ILE A 28 84.33 29.47 -0.63
C ILE A 28 83.31 28.50 -0.04
N ALA A 29 83.76 27.31 0.34
CA ALA A 29 82.92 26.35 1.03
C ALA A 29 82.36 27.07 2.25
N ALA A 30 81.08 27.46 2.17
CA ALA A 30 80.40 28.05 3.29
C ALA A 30 80.44 27.02 4.42
N ALA A 31 80.94 27.43 5.59
CA ALA A 31 81.13 26.51 6.70
C ALA A 31 79.79 25.95 7.16
N ASP A 32 79.65 24.63 7.10
CA ASP A 32 78.51 23.93 7.69
C ASP A 32 78.49 24.17 9.20
N THR A 33 77.32 24.51 9.74
CA THR A 33 77.14 24.79 11.17
C THR A 33 76.50 23.58 11.85
N THR A 34 77.09 23.08 12.94
CA THR A 34 76.50 22.00 13.77
C THR A 34 76.32 22.45 15.21
N VAL A 35 75.09 22.37 15.72
CA VAL A 35 74.71 22.67 17.10
C VAL A 35 74.42 21.36 17.83
N SER A 36 75.23 21.03 18.83
CA SER A 36 75.10 19.83 19.65
C SER A 36 74.87 20.10 21.14
N THR A 37 74.85 21.38 21.54
CA THR A 37 74.59 21.89 22.90
C THR A 37 73.51 22.97 22.88
N ALA A 38 73.09 23.45 24.05
CA ALA A 38 72.12 24.52 24.17
C ALA A 38 72.72 25.90 23.85
N LEU A 39 72.09 26.64 22.95
CA LEU A 39 72.33 28.05 22.63
C LEU A 39 71.11 28.85 23.07
N THR A 40 71.30 29.91 23.85
CA THR A 40 70.21 30.71 24.46
C THR A 40 70.04 32.11 23.84
N THR A 41 70.72 32.35 22.71
CA THR A 41 70.63 33.58 21.94
C THR A 41 70.21 33.29 20.50
N SER A 42 69.64 34.29 19.84
CA SER A 42 69.24 34.21 18.42
C SER A 42 70.45 33.83 17.55
N GLN A 43 70.25 32.86 16.67
CA GLN A 43 71.26 32.40 15.71
C GLN A 43 70.90 32.88 14.30
N PHE A 44 71.92 33.03 13.46
CA PHE A 44 71.75 33.47 12.08
C PHE A 44 72.43 32.50 11.12
N TRP A 45 71.65 31.99 10.15
CA TRP A 45 72.12 31.07 9.12
C TRP A 45 72.23 31.81 7.78
N GLY A 46 73.46 32.20 7.44
CA GLY A 46 73.75 32.99 6.23
C GLY A 46 74.22 32.21 5.00
N ALA A 47 74.78 31.00 5.17
CA ALA A 47 75.27 30.13 4.09
C ALA A 47 75.51 28.68 4.58
N GLY A 48 75.73 27.73 3.65
CA GLY A 48 76.08 26.34 3.98
C GLY A 48 74.93 25.49 4.53
N ASN A 49 75.22 24.29 5.02
CA ASN A 49 74.26 23.45 5.74
C ASN A 49 74.20 23.80 7.23
N TYR A 50 73.07 23.56 7.88
CA TYR A 50 72.89 23.80 9.31
C TYR A 50 72.31 22.55 9.97
N THR A 51 72.95 22.03 11.01
CA THR A 51 72.55 20.79 11.69
C THR A 51 72.32 21.05 13.17
N VAL A 52 71.17 20.68 13.71
CA VAL A 52 70.89 20.65 15.15
C VAL A 52 70.69 19.20 15.55
N THR A 53 71.63 18.65 16.33
CA THR A 53 71.58 17.24 16.75
C THR A 53 70.53 17.03 17.83
N SER A 54 70.21 15.78 18.19
CA SER A 54 69.21 15.45 19.22
C SER A 54 69.56 15.98 20.62
N SER A 55 70.83 16.30 20.89
CA SER A 55 71.29 16.95 22.12
C SER A 55 71.39 18.48 22.00
N GLY A 56 71.30 19.02 20.78
CA GLY A 56 71.41 20.45 20.49
C GLY A 56 70.09 21.19 20.68
N SER A 57 70.18 22.44 21.14
CA SER A 57 69.02 23.33 21.16
C SER A 57 69.40 24.78 20.86
N VAL A 58 68.48 25.51 20.23
CA VAL A 58 68.55 26.94 19.97
C VAL A 58 67.29 27.58 20.54
N SER A 59 67.44 28.41 21.57
CA SER A 59 66.35 29.16 22.16
C SER A 59 66.67 30.64 22.24
N SER A 60 65.66 31.51 22.07
CA SER A 60 65.86 32.95 22.19
C SER A 60 64.58 33.71 22.53
N ALA A 61 64.72 34.90 23.12
CA ALA A 61 63.67 35.90 23.09
C ALA A 61 63.62 36.51 21.68
N GLY A 62 62.52 36.30 20.95
CA GLY A 62 62.39 36.65 19.53
C GLY A 62 62.51 35.45 18.58
N THR A 63 63.28 35.59 17.51
CA THR A 63 63.47 34.54 16.49
C THR A 63 64.68 33.67 16.84
N ALA A 64 64.50 32.35 17.01
CA ALA A 64 65.60 31.44 17.34
C ALA A 64 66.61 31.27 16.22
N LEU A 65 66.16 31.09 14.97
CA LEU A 65 67.02 31.00 13.79
C LEU A 65 66.54 31.92 12.66
N GLY A 66 67.32 32.96 12.35
CA GLY A 66 67.08 33.87 11.23
C GLY A 66 67.87 33.48 9.98
N THR A 67 67.35 33.80 8.79
CA THR A 67 68.03 33.61 7.50
C THR A 67 67.63 34.73 6.53
N ASP A 68 68.49 35.12 5.58
CA ASP A 68 68.19 36.07 4.49
C ASP A 68 68.85 35.75 3.12
N GLY A 69 69.56 34.61 3.00
CA GLY A 69 70.35 34.22 1.80
C GLY A 69 69.82 33.01 1.01
N THR A 70 70.59 32.49 0.05
CA THR A 70 70.33 31.18 -0.60
C THR A 70 71.10 30.10 0.16
N LEU A 71 70.39 29.15 0.75
CA LEU A 71 70.90 28.24 1.78
C LEU A 71 70.81 26.78 1.38
N GLY A 72 71.68 25.97 1.97
CA GLY A 72 71.73 24.52 1.78
C GLY A 72 70.67 23.78 2.60
N THR A 73 71.05 22.65 3.20
CA THR A 73 70.15 21.80 3.98
C THR A 73 70.16 22.17 5.46
N LEU A 74 68.98 22.38 6.06
CA LEU A 74 68.78 22.35 7.52
C LEU A 74 68.38 20.94 7.95
N SER A 75 69.14 20.32 8.87
CA SER A 75 68.78 19.04 9.49
C SER A 75 68.58 19.22 11.00
N ASN A 76 67.34 19.11 11.47
CA ASN A 76 66.98 19.24 12.88
C ASN A 76 66.49 17.92 13.46
N SER A 77 67.15 17.42 14.50
CA SER A 77 66.65 16.37 15.39
C SER A 77 66.59 16.82 16.85
N GLY A 78 66.94 18.08 17.14
CA GLY A 78 66.93 18.71 18.46
C GLY A 78 65.80 19.74 18.59
N SER A 79 66.06 20.90 19.19
CA SER A 79 65.03 21.93 19.45
C SER A 79 65.43 23.32 18.95
N ILE A 80 64.59 23.97 18.15
CA ILE A 80 64.76 25.35 17.67
C ILE A 80 63.49 26.13 18.08
N VAL A 81 63.54 26.86 19.20
CA VAL A 81 62.35 27.48 19.80
C VAL A 81 62.56 28.96 20.17
N GLY A 82 61.87 29.87 19.48
CA GLY A 82 61.87 31.30 19.82
C GLY A 82 60.65 31.73 20.63
N SER A 83 60.58 33.00 21.02
CA SER A 83 59.33 33.58 21.55
C SER A 83 58.43 34.17 20.47
N ASN A 84 59.00 34.65 19.35
CA ASN A 84 58.27 35.15 18.19
C ASN A 84 58.29 34.14 17.04
N ALA A 85 59.46 33.62 16.68
CA ALA A 85 59.58 32.60 15.64
C ALA A 85 60.62 31.52 15.95
N GLY A 86 60.37 30.28 15.58
CA GLY A 86 61.39 29.23 15.61
C GLY A 86 62.42 29.49 14.52
N ILE A 87 61.94 29.50 13.27
CA ILE A 87 62.74 29.87 12.11
C ILE A 87 62.02 31.01 11.38
N SER A 88 62.75 32.06 11.01
CA SER A 88 62.25 33.13 10.14
C SER A 88 63.21 33.37 8.98
N SER A 89 62.70 33.29 7.77
CA SER A 89 63.53 33.31 6.56
C SER A 89 63.72 34.66 5.88
N TYR A 90 63.18 35.77 6.42
CA TYR A 90 63.38 37.17 5.99
C TYR A 90 63.63 37.43 4.47
N GLY A 91 63.01 36.66 3.57
CA GLY A 91 63.21 36.74 2.11
C GLY A 91 64.27 35.79 1.50
N GLY A 92 65.05 35.08 2.30
CA GLY A 92 65.96 34.02 1.89
C GLY A 92 65.26 32.75 1.37
N SER A 93 66.06 31.88 0.75
CA SER A 93 65.64 30.61 0.15
C SER A 93 66.37 29.43 0.78
N ILE A 94 65.63 28.47 1.31
CA ILE A 94 66.16 27.22 1.87
C ILE A 94 65.97 26.12 0.84
N ASP A 95 67.04 25.42 0.45
CA ASP A 95 66.88 24.29 -0.46
C ASP A 95 66.11 23.14 0.22
N THR A 96 66.64 22.60 1.32
CA THR A 96 65.97 21.52 2.05
C THR A 96 65.90 21.80 3.54
N LEU A 97 64.72 21.62 4.14
CA LEU A 97 64.51 21.63 5.58
C LEU A 97 64.01 20.25 6.02
N ASN A 98 64.83 19.54 6.80
CA ASN A 98 64.52 18.23 7.38
C ASN A 98 64.35 18.34 8.89
N ASN A 99 63.12 18.28 9.38
CA ASN A 99 62.82 18.13 10.80
C ASN A 99 62.57 16.65 11.09
N ALA A 100 63.58 15.95 11.61
CA ALA A 100 63.52 14.52 11.90
C ALA A 100 62.57 14.20 13.07
N ALA A 101 62.24 12.92 13.25
CA ALA A 101 61.47 12.47 14.41
C ALA A 101 62.16 12.90 15.72
N GLY A 102 61.39 13.47 16.65
CA GLY A 102 61.91 14.06 17.90
C GLY A 102 62.40 15.51 17.77
N GLY A 103 62.59 16.02 16.54
CA GLY A 103 62.94 17.42 16.30
C GLY A 103 61.77 18.37 16.54
N VAL A 104 62.04 19.51 17.19
CA VAL A 104 61.06 20.58 17.45
C VAL A 104 61.53 21.86 16.77
N ILE A 105 60.66 22.47 15.97
CA ILE A 105 60.79 23.83 15.45
C ILE A 105 59.58 24.60 15.97
N GLY A 106 59.76 25.63 16.78
CA GLY A 106 58.60 26.26 17.38
C GLY A 106 58.75 27.68 17.88
N ALA A 107 57.63 28.25 18.27
CA ALA A 107 57.60 29.51 18.99
C ALA A 107 56.56 29.48 20.12
N ILE A 108 56.90 30.08 21.26
CA ILE A 108 55.99 30.27 22.40
C ILE A 108 55.92 31.77 22.70
N GLY A 109 54.79 32.38 22.35
CA GLY A 109 54.54 33.81 22.50
C GLY A 109 54.59 34.24 23.96
N GLN A 110 55.15 35.43 24.22
CA GLN A 110 55.17 35.98 25.56
C GLN A 110 53.76 36.37 26.02
N ALA A 111 53.46 36.12 27.29
CA ALA A 111 52.20 36.55 27.88
C ALA A 111 52.16 38.08 28.00
N GLY A 112 50.96 38.64 27.80
CA GLY A 112 50.71 40.05 28.05
C GLY A 112 50.89 40.39 29.53
N ARG A 113 51.40 41.58 29.81
CA ARG A 113 51.51 42.15 31.16
C ARG A 113 50.14 42.43 31.75
N ASN A 114 50.01 42.21 33.05
CA ASN A 114 48.79 42.50 33.80
C ASN A 114 48.64 44.01 34.01
N GLY A 115 47.40 44.49 34.09
CA GLY A 115 47.08 45.91 34.26
C GLY A 115 47.50 46.56 35.59
N LYS A 116 48.33 45.90 36.42
CA LYS A 116 48.90 46.44 37.67
C LYS A 116 50.43 46.59 37.65
N ASP A 117 51.11 46.17 36.59
CA ASP A 117 52.58 46.14 36.54
C ASP A 117 53.21 47.47 36.09
N GLY A 118 52.54 48.60 36.35
CA GLY A 118 53.00 49.94 36.01
C GLY A 118 53.38 50.77 37.24
N GLY A 119 54.56 50.52 37.82
CA GLY A 119 55.25 51.49 38.68
C GLY A 119 55.39 51.08 40.15
N ILE A 120 56.57 50.56 40.51
CA ILE A 120 57.08 50.64 41.87
C ILE A 120 57.41 52.12 42.13
N ILE A 121 57.01 52.64 43.30
CA ILE A 121 57.26 53.97 43.91
C ILE A 121 55.96 54.77 44.11
N MET A 122 55.18 54.42 45.15
CA MET A 122 54.40 55.27 46.08
C MET A 122 53.24 54.48 46.74
N PRO A 123 52.80 54.81 47.98
CA PRO A 123 51.75 54.07 48.70
C PRO A 123 50.35 54.29 48.08
N PRO A 124 49.37 53.40 48.33
CA PRO A 124 48.26 53.16 47.41
C PRO A 124 47.11 54.16 47.59
N MET A 125 46.77 54.87 46.51
CA MET A 125 45.38 55.29 46.26
C MET A 125 44.68 54.22 45.42
N PRO A 126 43.40 53.90 45.67
CA PRO A 126 42.64 52.97 44.85
C PRO A 126 42.28 53.64 43.50
N GLY A 127 43.17 53.55 42.53
CA GLY A 127 42.88 53.89 41.13
C GLY A 127 42.10 52.76 40.43
N PRO A 128 41.33 53.08 39.37
CA PRO A 128 40.69 52.06 38.53
C PRO A 128 41.75 51.12 37.94
N GLY A 129 41.45 49.82 37.89
CA GLY A 129 42.40 48.81 37.39
C GLY A 129 42.71 49.01 35.91
N GLY A 130 44.00 48.98 35.53
CA GLY A 130 44.43 49.09 34.14
C GLY A 130 44.01 47.88 33.29
N ALA A 131 43.95 48.08 31.98
CA ALA A 131 43.73 47.01 31.00
C ALA A 131 44.95 46.08 30.91
N GLY A 132 44.72 44.78 30.72
CA GLY A 132 45.78 43.83 30.40
C GLY A 132 46.28 44.04 28.95
N SER A 133 47.58 43.90 28.74
CA SER A 133 48.14 43.93 27.38
C SER A 133 47.93 42.61 26.64
N GLY A 134 47.93 42.63 25.31
CA GLY A 134 47.78 41.44 24.49
C GLY A 134 49.01 40.52 24.58
N GLY A 135 48.80 39.22 24.40
CA GLY A 135 49.88 38.26 24.23
C GLY A 135 50.52 38.35 22.85
N GLU A 136 51.79 37.95 22.73
CA GLU A 136 52.52 37.99 21.47
C GLU A 136 52.10 36.86 20.51
N ASN A 137 52.16 37.12 19.21
CA ASN A 137 52.01 36.08 18.19
C ASN A 137 53.24 35.18 18.16
N ALA A 138 53.05 33.92 17.77
CA ALA A 138 54.11 32.93 17.69
C ALA A 138 54.03 32.15 16.38
N PHE A 139 55.15 32.06 15.67
CA PHE A 139 55.28 31.37 14.39
C PHE A 139 56.31 30.23 14.50
N GLY A 140 55.90 28.97 14.38
CA GLY A 140 56.88 27.87 14.42
C GLY A 140 57.91 28.00 13.30
N LEU A 141 57.41 28.04 12.07
CA LEU A 141 58.20 28.30 10.87
C LEU A 141 57.56 29.44 10.06
N ALA A 142 58.28 30.55 9.92
CA ALA A 142 57.95 31.65 9.02
C ALA A 142 58.76 31.52 7.71
N ALA A 143 58.14 30.85 6.74
CA ALA A 143 58.75 30.49 5.46
C ALA A 143 58.47 31.53 4.36
N SER A 144 59.54 31.93 3.67
CA SER A 144 59.51 32.71 2.42
C SER A 144 59.71 31.76 1.23
N ASN A 145 60.92 31.25 0.97
CA ASN A 145 61.16 30.27 -0.11
C ASN A 145 61.77 28.98 0.43
N ILE A 146 61.14 27.82 0.16
CA ILE A 146 61.65 26.50 0.50
C ILE A 146 61.46 25.53 -0.68
N THR A 147 62.51 24.88 -1.18
CA THR A 147 62.33 23.84 -2.20
C THR A 147 61.65 22.61 -1.58
N THR A 148 62.24 22.03 -0.54
CA THR A 148 61.70 20.84 0.13
C THR A 148 61.64 21.01 1.64
N LEU A 149 60.44 20.89 2.23
CA LEU A 149 60.21 20.83 3.67
C LEU A 149 59.73 19.43 4.05
N ASN A 150 60.59 18.65 4.70
CA ASN A 150 60.27 17.34 5.27
C ASN A 150 60.11 17.46 6.80
N ASN A 151 58.89 17.36 7.29
CA ASN A 151 58.58 17.38 8.72
C ASN A 151 58.14 15.99 9.21
N ASN A 152 59.00 15.31 9.95
CA ASN A 152 58.69 14.10 10.72
C ASN A 152 58.70 14.35 12.25
N GLY A 153 59.08 15.56 12.68
CA GLY A 153 59.02 16.05 14.06
C GLY A 153 57.82 16.95 14.32
N THR A 154 57.99 17.96 15.18
CA THR A 154 56.95 18.95 15.50
C THR A 154 57.34 20.33 15.01
N ILE A 155 56.45 20.97 14.24
CA ILE A 155 56.47 22.40 13.96
C ILE A 155 55.31 23.04 14.75
N MET A 156 55.58 23.97 15.67
CA MET A 156 54.52 24.52 16.55
C MET A 156 54.61 26.03 16.78
N GLY A 157 53.47 26.73 16.71
CA GLY A 157 53.34 28.10 17.18
C GLY A 157 52.27 28.20 18.25
N VAL A 158 52.65 28.60 19.46
CA VAL A 158 51.73 28.78 20.60
C VAL A 158 51.69 30.26 20.95
N GLY A 159 50.57 30.91 20.68
CA GLY A 159 50.39 32.32 20.98
C GLY A 159 50.43 32.62 22.48
N GLY A 160 50.94 33.78 22.84
CA GLY A 160 51.03 34.21 24.23
C GLY A 160 49.64 34.48 24.82
N ASN A 161 49.45 34.17 26.11
CA ASN A 161 48.21 34.49 26.80
C ASN A 161 48.07 36.01 26.99
N GLY A 162 46.85 36.54 26.90
CA GLY A 162 46.58 37.93 27.24
C GLY A 162 46.76 38.21 28.74
N GLY A 163 47.22 39.41 29.08
CA GLY A 163 47.37 39.84 30.46
C GLY A 163 46.01 40.07 31.15
N ALA A 164 45.92 39.84 32.45
CA ALA A 164 44.71 40.10 33.21
C ALA A 164 44.46 41.61 33.39
N GLY A 165 43.20 42.03 33.26
CA GLY A 165 42.73 43.32 33.75
C GLY A 165 42.74 43.29 35.28
N GLY A 166 43.33 44.31 35.92
CA GLY A 166 43.78 44.25 37.33
C GLY A 166 42.83 43.52 38.31
N SER A 167 43.30 42.43 38.91
CA SER A 167 42.54 41.62 39.88
C SER A 167 42.15 42.45 41.12
N GLY A 168 40.86 42.46 41.48
CA GLY A 168 40.34 43.06 42.72
C GLY A 168 40.03 44.57 42.68
N VAL A 169 40.04 45.22 41.51
CA VAL A 169 39.59 46.61 41.32
C VAL A 169 38.57 46.69 40.17
N PRO A 170 37.51 47.51 40.28
CA PRO A 170 36.54 47.68 39.19
C PRO A 170 37.19 48.21 37.90
N GLY A 171 36.83 47.62 36.74
CA GLY A 171 36.93 48.29 35.42
C GLY A 171 38.02 47.86 34.41
N GLY A 172 39.01 47.03 34.75
CA GLY A 172 40.08 46.65 33.81
C GLY A 172 39.69 45.53 32.84
N VAL A 173 39.74 45.75 31.52
CA VAL A 173 39.52 44.68 30.51
C VAL A 173 40.72 43.74 30.42
N GLY A 174 40.46 42.46 30.15
CA GLY A 174 41.52 41.49 29.86
C GLY A 174 42.17 41.70 28.49
N GLY A 175 43.47 41.46 28.38
CA GLY A 175 44.20 41.53 27.11
C GLY A 175 43.84 40.37 26.18
N ALA A 176 43.91 40.58 24.87
CA ALA A 176 43.68 39.51 23.90
C ALA A 176 44.82 38.48 23.91
N GLY A 177 44.51 37.21 23.61
CA GLY A 177 45.53 36.20 23.36
C GLY A 177 46.22 36.42 22.01
N GLY A 178 47.51 36.13 21.94
CA GLY A 178 48.28 36.14 20.69
C GLY A 178 47.90 34.98 19.78
N SER A 179 48.09 35.13 18.47
CA SER A 179 47.86 34.05 17.52
C SER A 179 49.03 33.07 17.47
N GLY A 180 48.75 31.78 17.43
CA GLY A 180 49.76 30.74 17.25
C GLY A 180 49.66 30.10 15.87
N THR A 181 50.76 30.10 15.13
CA THR A 181 50.83 29.54 13.78
C THR A 181 51.96 28.52 13.69
N GLY A 182 51.65 27.28 13.33
CA GLY A 182 52.67 26.24 13.11
C GLY A 182 53.59 26.64 11.95
N LEU A 183 53.02 26.73 10.76
CA LEU A 183 53.70 27.15 9.53
C LEU A 183 52.98 28.32 8.88
N ILE A 184 53.68 29.43 8.64
CA ILE A 184 53.22 30.50 7.75
C ILE A 184 54.06 30.51 6.49
N ASN A 185 53.42 30.38 5.32
CA ASN A 185 54.06 30.50 4.01
C ASN A 185 53.68 31.82 3.36
N SER A 186 54.67 32.67 3.08
CA SER A 186 54.46 33.98 2.44
C SER A 186 54.99 34.07 1.01
N ALA A 187 55.71 33.07 0.48
CA ALA A 187 56.18 33.08 -0.91
C ALA A 187 56.05 31.69 -1.60
N LEU A 188 57.06 30.83 -1.63
CA LEU A 188 57.01 29.55 -2.36
C LEU A 188 57.51 28.37 -1.52
N ILE A 189 56.70 27.33 -1.41
CA ILE A 189 57.14 25.99 -0.99
C ILE A 189 56.89 25.03 -2.14
N THR A 190 57.95 24.42 -2.69
CA THR A 190 57.76 23.49 -3.81
C THR A 190 57.21 22.16 -3.31
N THR A 191 57.80 21.57 -2.28
CA THR A 191 57.32 20.32 -1.67
C THR A 191 57.27 20.45 -0.15
N LEU A 192 56.10 20.16 0.43
CA LEU A 192 55.86 20.03 1.86
C LEU A 192 55.40 18.62 2.18
N ASN A 193 56.29 17.81 2.76
CA ASN A 193 55.99 16.48 3.27
C ASN A 193 55.85 16.53 4.78
N ASN A 194 54.63 16.37 5.29
CA ASN A 194 54.36 16.30 6.73
C ASN A 194 54.03 14.88 7.17
N GLY A 195 55.02 14.18 7.73
CA GLY A 195 54.84 12.93 8.48
C GLY A 195 54.71 13.10 9.99
N GLY A 196 55.04 14.28 10.52
CA GLY A 196 54.97 14.63 11.94
C GLY A 196 53.78 15.54 12.27
N THR A 197 53.97 16.50 13.17
CA THR A 197 52.94 17.42 13.63
C THR A 197 53.24 18.85 13.18
N ILE A 198 52.24 19.54 12.63
CA ILE A 198 52.24 21.00 12.46
C ILE A 198 51.07 21.54 13.30
N LEU A 199 51.37 22.35 14.33
CA LEU A 199 50.40 22.80 15.32
C LEU A 199 50.40 24.32 15.45
N GLY A 200 49.22 24.94 15.33
CA GLY A 200 49.00 26.33 15.74
C GLY A 200 47.99 26.41 16.88
N GLN A 201 48.40 26.97 18.01
CA GLN A 201 47.55 27.15 19.17
C GLN A 201 47.45 28.63 19.53
N GLY A 202 46.24 29.19 19.49
CA GLY A 202 45.99 30.54 19.97
C GLY A 202 46.16 30.65 21.47
N GLY A 203 46.73 31.78 21.92
CA GLY A 203 46.86 32.11 23.34
C GLY A 203 45.51 32.38 23.98
N GLN A 204 45.40 32.08 25.28
CA GLN A 204 44.17 32.35 26.04
C GLN A 204 43.97 33.85 26.21
N GLY A 205 42.73 34.32 26.20
CA GLY A 205 42.40 35.69 26.59
C GLY A 205 42.66 35.92 28.07
N GLY A 206 43.11 37.12 28.44
CA GLY A 206 43.34 37.49 29.83
C GLY A 206 42.03 37.69 30.60
N ALA A 207 42.00 37.34 31.88
CA ALA A 207 40.82 37.57 32.72
C ALA A 207 40.51 39.07 32.85
N GLY A 208 39.23 39.45 32.80
CA GLY A 208 38.77 40.80 33.12
C GLY A 208 38.73 41.04 34.63
N GLY A 209 38.85 42.30 35.03
CA GLY A 209 38.60 42.75 36.40
C GLY A 209 37.11 42.66 36.78
N THR A 210 36.78 43.00 38.03
CA THR A 210 35.39 42.93 38.51
C THR A 210 34.49 43.86 37.68
N GLY A 211 33.42 43.32 37.09
CA GLY A 211 32.52 44.07 36.22
C GLY A 211 33.00 44.30 34.79
N ALA A 212 34.21 43.86 34.42
CA ALA A 212 34.81 44.09 33.09
C ALA A 212 34.83 42.82 32.21
N ALA A 213 34.93 43.03 30.89
CA ALA A 213 35.04 41.94 29.93
C ALA A 213 36.43 41.26 29.98
N GLY A 214 36.44 39.94 29.81
CA GLY A 214 37.67 39.19 29.56
C GLY A 214 38.18 39.43 28.14
N GLY A 215 39.47 39.19 27.93
CA GLY A 215 40.09 39.27 26.61
C GLY A 215 39.63 38.14 25.69
N VAL A 216 39.63 38.42 24.39
CA VAL A 216 39.34 37.43 23.33
C VAL A 216 40.55 36.50 23.19
N GLY A 217 40.31 35.19 23.03
CA GLY A 217 41.38 34.23 22.73
C GLY A 217 42.01 34.45 21.35
N GLY A 218 43.29 34.13 21.19
CA GLY A 218 44.01 34.26 19.93
C GLY A 218 43.63 33.19 18.91
N ASN A 219 43.94 33.43 17.63
CA ASN A 219 43.67 32.45 16.57
C ASN A 219 44.76 31.36 16.54
N GLY A 220 44.39 30.15 16.12
CA GLY A 220 45.33 29.05 15.90
C GLY A 220 45.34 28.58 14.45
N PHE A 221 46.50 28.54 13.82
CA PHE A 221 46.68 28.09 12.43
C PHE A 221 47.70 26.95 12.35
N GLY A 222 47.30 25.75 11.93
CA GLY A 222 48.27 24.70 11.61
C GLY A 222 49.18 25.19 10.48
N ILE A 223 48.59 25.44 9.32
CA ILE A 223 49.24 26.10 8.18
C ILE A 223 48.45 27.36 7.80
N GLN A 224 49.14 28.49 7.70
CA GLN A 224 48.63 29.70 7.07
C GLN A 224 49.38 29.94 5.75
N ASN A 225 48.73 29.64 4.62
CA ASN A 225 49.32 29.80 3.30
C ASN A 225 48.86 31.11 2.64
N GLN A 226 49.77 32.07 2.50
CA GLN A 226 49.57 33.32 1.76
C GLN A 226 50.32 33.29 0.41
N GLY A 227 51.34 32.43 0.27
CA GLY A 227 52.10 32.19 -0.95
C GLY A 227 51.59 31.00 -1.77
N THR A 228 52.51 30.33 -2.47
CA THR A 228 52.26 29.11 -3.24
C THR A 228 52.86 27.91 -2.54
N ILE A 229 52.08 26.85 -2.36
CA ILE A 229 52.57 25.50 -2.08
C ILE A 229 52.31 24.66 -3.34
N VAL A 230 53.35 24.15 -3.99
CA VAL A 230 53.14 23.32 -5.20
C VAL A 230 52.61 21.96 -4.77
N SER A 231 53.30 21.26 -3.86
CA SER A 231 52.84 19.97 -3.32
C SER A 231 52.83 19.96 -1.80
N LEU A 232 51.67 19.63 -1.22
CA LEU A 232 51.48 19.35 0.20
C LEU A 232 51.05 17.89 0.37
N SER A 233 51.91 17.05 0.94
CA SER A 233 51.61 15.66 1.30
C SER A 233 51.57 15.52 2.82
N ASN A 234 50.42 15.15 3.37
CA ASN A 234 50.22 14.98 4.81
C ASN A 234 49.95 13.50 5.14
N THR A 235 50.88 12.87 5.86
CA THR A 235 50.71 11.55 6.50
C THR A 235 50.67 11.65 8.03
N GLY A 236 50.96 12.82 8.60
CA GLY A 236 50.89 13.12 10.03
C GLY A 236 49.71 14.04 10.40
N ALA A 237 49.92 14.95 11.36
CA ALA A 237 48.89 15.84 11.87
C ALA A 237 49.14 17.31 11.50
N ILE A 238 48.11 18.01 11.01
CA ILE A 238 48.08 19.46 10.86
C ILE A 238 46.89 19.95 11.69
N SER A 239 47.14 20.75 12.73
CA SER A 239 46.10 21.15 13.68
C SER A 239 46.15 22.64 14.02
N GLY A 240 44.98 23.29 14.05
CA GLY A 240 44.82 24.67 14.51
C GLY A 240 43.72 24.82 15.55
N THR A 241 44.07 25.26 16.76
CA THR A 241 43.13 25.46 17.88
C THR A 241 43.14 26.91 18.34
N GLY A 242 41.97 27.53 18.44
CA GLY A 242 41.85 28.88 18.98
C GLY A 242 42.00 28.89 20.51
N GLY A 243 42.39 30.05 21.04
CA GLY A 243 42.38 30.30 22.47
C GLY A 243 40.96 30.48 23.01
N ASN A 244 40.74 30.05 24.25
CA ASN A 244 39.54 30.39 25.03
C ASN A 244 39.60 31.84 25.48
N ASN A 245 38.43 32.37 25.84
CA ASN A 245 38.31 33.70 26.39
C ASN A 245 38.75 33.76 27.84
N GLY A 246 39.21 34.94 28.24
CA GLY A 246 39.36 35.28 29.64
C GLY A 246 38.01 35.34 30.34
N THR A 247 38.00 35.06 31.64
CA THR A 247 36.82 35.17 32.50
C THR A 247 36.40 36.64 32.68
N GLY A 248 35.10 36.98 32.59
CA GLY A 248 34.60 38.36 32.74
C GLY A 248 33.11 38.52 32.41
N THR A 249 32.52 39.70 32.69
CA THR A 249 31.07 39.94 32.61
C THR A 249 30.49 39.98 31.19
N ASN A 250 31.33 40.15 30.16
CA ASN A 250 30.95 40.27 28.74
C ASN A 250 32.02 39.71 27.77
N GLY A 251 32.64 38.57 28.06
CA GLY A 251 33.65 37.97 27.15
C GLY A 251 33.03 37.45 25.85
N ALA A 252 32.86 38.29 24.83
CA ALA A 252 32.26 37.91 23.54
C ALA A 252 33.31 37.32 22.58
N GLY A 253 33.24 35.99 22.36
CA GLY A 253 33.81 35.28 21.20
C GLY A 253 35.18 34.61 21.41
N THR A 254 35.30 33.32 21.10
CA THR A 254 36.53 32.50 21.17
C THR A 254 37.44 32.72 19.96
N GLY A 255 38.76 32.54 20.13
CA GLY A 255 39.70 32.52 19.01
C GLY A 255 39.33 31.44 17.99
N SER A 256 39.58 31.69 16.70
CA SER A 256 39.29 30.75 15.62
C SER A 256 40.46 29.79 15.39
N GLY A 257 40.16 28.50 15.22
CA GLY A 257 41.13 27.46 14.89
C GLY A 257 41.01 26.96 13.45
N PHE A 258 42.11 26.91 12.70
CA PHE A 258 42.16 26.45 11.32
C PHE A 258 43.27 25.42 11.13
N GLY A 259 42.94 24.23 10.63
CA GLY A 259 43.99 23.27 10.24
C GLY A 259 44.86 23.87 9.13
N ILE A 260 44.22 24.27 8.03
CA ILE A 260 44.84 25.02 6.94
C ILE A 260 43.98 26.23 6.61
N SER A 261 44.59 27.41 6.59
CA SER A 261 44.02 28.64 6.05
C SER A 261 44.78 29.03 4.79
N ASN A 262 44.14 28.92 3.63
CA ASN A 262 44.73 29.20 2.33
C ASN A 262 44.17 30.50 1.74
N SER A 263 44.99 31.55 1.70
CA SER A 263 44.73 32.79 0.97
C SER A 263 45.65 32.95 -0.26
N GLY A 264 46.51 31.97 -0.54
CA GLY A 264 47.34 31.90 -1.74
C GLY A 264 46.98 30.70 -2.64
N ALA A 265 47.97 30.00 -3.17
CA ALA A 265 47.76 28.84 -4.04
C ALA A 265 48.30 27.55 -3.41
N ILE A 266 47.53 26.47 -3.49
CA ILE A 266 48.02 25.10 -3.26
C ILE A 266 47.75 24.29 -4.53
N THR A 267 48.78 23.85 -5.25
CA THR A 267 48.55 23.12 -6.52
C THR A 267 48.01 21.73 -6.25
N THR A 268 48.69 20.96 -5.38
CA THR A 268 48.22 19.65 -4.93
C THR A 268 48.27 19.54 -3.41
N LEU A 269 47.14 19.20 -2.80
CA LEU A 269 47.01 18.84 -1.38
C LEU A 269 46.57 17.39 -1.28
N ASN A 270 47.42 16.54 -0.71
CA ASN A 270 47.15 15.14 -0.49
C ASN A 270 47.17 14.82 1.01
N ASN A 271 46.01 14.56 1.60
CA ASN A 271 45.89 14.03 2.95
C ASN A 271 45.79 12.50 2.88
N ALA A 272 46.89 11.82 3.16
CA ALA A 272 46.98 10.36 3.10
C ALA A 272 46.11 9.68 4.17
N ALA A 273 45.97 8.35 4.11
CA ALA A 273 45.09 7.60 5.01
C ALA A 273 45.37 7.77 6.51
N SER A 274 46.64 7.95 6.90
CA SER A 274 47.04 8.26 8.28
C SER A 274 47.01 9.75 8.60
N GLY A 275 46.82 10.60 7.59
CA GLY A 275 46.88 12.05 7.71
C GLY A 275 45.63 12.63 8.38
N THR A 276 45.85 13.59 9.28
CA THR A 276 44.79 14.37 9.92
C THR A 276 45.01 15.86 9.66
N ILE A 277 43.98 16.54 9.17
CA ILE A 277 43.90 18.00 9.09
C ILE A 277 42.71 18.43 9.95
N GLN A 278 42.98 19.18 11.01
CA GLN A 278 41.98 19.51 12.01
C GLN A 278 42.01 20.99 12.38
N GLY A 279 40.85 21.63 12.48
CA GLY A 279 40.75 22.97 13.05
C GLY A 279 39.58 23.12 13.99
N GLY A 280 39.69 24.07 14.92
CA GLY A 280 38.58 24.44 15.80
C GLY A 280 37.31 24.84 15.05
N VAL A 281 37.45 25.67 14.02
CA VAL A 281 36.35 26.20 13.19
C VAL A 281 36.36 25.56 11.81
N ASN A 282 37.52 25.46 11.15
CA ASN A 282 37.62 24.81 9.85
C ASN A 282 38.81 23.85 9.79
N GLY A 283 38.60 22.63 9.29
CA GLY A 283 39.72 21.78 8.88
C GLY A 283 40.55 22.50 7.80
N ILE A 284 39.89 22.92 6.74
CA ILE A 284 40.49 23.74 5.66
C ILE A 284 39.58 24.95 5.38
N LEU A 285 40.16 26.16 5.39
CA LEU A 285 39.55 27.36 4.84
C LEU A 285 40.31 27.73 3.56
N ASN A 286 39.62 27.70 2.41
CA ASN A 286 40.17 28.16 1.14
C ASN A 286 39.53 29.49 0.72
N SER A 287 40.36 30.51 0.54
CA SER A 287 39.97 31.84 0.07
C SER A 287 40.61 32.25 -1.24
N ALA A 288 41.41 31.37 -1.85
CA ALA A 288 42.08 31.60 -3.13
C ALA A 288 42.08 30.30 -3.95
N ALA A 289 43.22 29.70 -4.29
CA ALA A 289 43.25 28.57 -5.22
C ALA A 289 43.73 27.26 -4.57
N ILE A 290 42.98 26.18 -4.76
CA ILE A 290 43.47 24.81 -4.62
C ILE A 290 43.27 24.10 -5.97
N GLY A 291 44.33 23.53 -6.54
CA GLY A 291 44.22 22.71 -7.74
C GLY A 291 43.48 21.41 -7.40
N THR A 292 44.21 20.42 -6.87
CA THR A 292 43.63 19.15 -6.44
C THR A 292 43.74 18.96 -4.94
N LEU A 293 42.62 18.69 -4.28
CA LEU A 293 42.52 18.28 -2.88
C LEU A 293 42.10 16.81 -2.82
N THR A 294 43.02 15.92 -2.44
CA THR A 294 42.74 14.50 -2.24
C THR A 294 42.76 14.18 -0.76
N ASN A 295 41.71 13.54 -0.26
CA ASN A 295 41.58 13.10 1.12
C ASN A 295 41.34 11.59 1.20
N SER A 296 42.29 10.88 1.80
CA SER A 296 42.14 9.48 2.22
C SER A 296 42.14 9.34 3.74
N GLY A 297 42.52 10.39 4.48
CA GLY A 297 42.53 10.44 5.95
C GLY A 297 41.37 11.27 6.51
N THR A 298 41.61 12.03 7.56
CA THR A 298 40.59 12.87 8.21
C THR A 298 40.82 14.36 7.95
N ILE A 299 39.79 15.05 7.46
CA ILE A 299 39.69 16.52 7.48
C ILE A 299 38.51 16.87 8.37
N SER A 300 38.75 17.61 9.46
CA SER A 300 37.69 17.88 10.44
C SER A 300 37.70 19.27 11.05
N GLY A 301 36.50 19.81 11.24
CA GLY A 301 36.22 20.84 12.22
C GLY A 301 35.83 20.22 13.57
N THR A 302 36.24 20.79 14.70
CA THR A 302 36.00 20.18 16.03
C THR A 302 34.97 20.90 16.91
N SER A 303 34.64 22.17 16.66
CA SER A 303 33.58 22.87 17.41
C SER A 303 32.17 22.48 16.92
N GLY A 304 31.14 22.78 17.72
CA GLY A 304 29.75 22.54 17.32
C GLY A 304 29.27 23.34 16.10
N THR A 305 29.96 24.44 15.77
CA THR A 305 29.68 25.30 14.60
C THR A 305 30.68 25.11 13.46
N SER A 306 31.57 24.12 13.58
CA SER A 306 32.69 23.93 12.68
C SER A 306 32.32 23.32 11.32
N VAL A 307 33.24 23.44 10.38
CA VAL A 307 33.13 22.88 9.03
C VAL A 307 34.39 22.07 8.71
N GLY A 308 34.26 20.95 8.00
CA GLY A 308 35.43 20.22 7.50
C GLY A 308 36.23 21.07 6.51
N ILE A 309 35.59 21.48 5.42
CA ILE A 309 36.17 22.33 4.38
C ILE A 309 35.24 23.51 4.07
N THR A 310 35.74 24.72 4.18
CA THR A 310 35.05 25.93 3.71
C THR A 310 35.79 26.51 2.52
N ASN A 311 35.11 26.63 1.38
CA ASN A 311 35.58 27.35 0.21
C ASN A 311 34.87 28.70 0.12
N TYR A 312 35.56 29.78 0.48
CA TYR A 312 35.01 31.12 0.64
C TYR A 312 35.76 32.13 -0.23
N GLY A 313 35.22 32.45 -1.41
CA GLY A 313 35.87 33.33 -2.38
C GLY A 313 36.97 32.67 -3.22
N GLY A 314 37.25 31.39 -3.02
CA GLY A 314 38.27 30.63 -3.74
C GLY A 314 37.76 29.64 -4.80
N THR A 315 38.69 29.04 -5.56
CA THR A 315 38.44 27.94 -6.49
C THR A 315 39.12 26.66 -6.01
N ILE A 316 38.38 25.56 -6.01
CA ILE A 316 38.93 24.19 -5.94
C ILE A 316 38.67 23.51 -7.28
N ILE A 317 39.71 23.13 -8.03
CA ILE A 317 39.52 22.48 -9.34
C ILE A 317 39.00 21.05 -9.14
N GLY A 318 39.64 20.27 -8.26
CA GLY A 318 39.19 18.93 -7.93
C GLY A 318 39.28 18.62 -6.45
N LEU A 319 38.15 18.24 -5.85
CA LEU A 319 38.07 17.72 -4.49
C LEU A 319 37.71 16.23 -4.57
N THR A 320 38.61 15.37 -4.13
CA THR A 320 38.41 13.91 -4.08
C THR A 320 38.49 13.43 -2.65
N ASN A 321 37.39 12.89 -2.13
CA ASN A 321 37.36 12.16 -0.88
C ASN A 321 37.33 10.65 -1.20
N ASN A 322 38.47 9.99 -1.02
CA ASN A 322 38.64 8.56 -1.29
C ASN A 322 37.86 7.70 -0.28
N ALA A 323 37.75 6.40 -0.53
CA ALA A 323 36.92 5.48 0.24
C ALA A 323 37.21 5.46 1.76
N SER A 324 38.47 5.62 2.17
CA SER A 324 38.86 5.72 3.58
C SER A 324 38.75 7.15 4.16
N GLY A 325 38.49 8.14 3.31
CA GLY A 325 38.50 9.55 3.65
C GLY A 325 37.25 9.97 4.42
N LEU A 326 37.47 10.73 5.50
CA LEU A 326 36.44 11.42 6.27
C LEU A 326 36.61 12.93 6.15
N ILE A 327 35.55 13.61 5.72
CA ILE A 327 35.42 15.06 5.80
C ILE A 327 34.24 15.37 6.73
N SER A 328 34.49 16.00 7.88
CA SER A 328 33.47 16.20 8.91
C SER A 328 33.48 17.59 9.54
N GLY A 329 32.32 18.08 9.94
CA GLY A 329 32.21 19.29 10.77
C GLY A 329 30.92 19.28 11.60
N GLY A 330 30.85 20.17 12.59
CA GLY A 330 29.67 20.34 13.44
C GLY A 330 28.42 20.78 12.65
N VAL A 331 28.60 21.72 11.72
CA VAL A 331 27.53 22.24 10.86
C VAL A 331 27.60 21.63 9.47
N ALA A 332 28.80 21.51 8.89
CA ALA A 332 28.93 20.87 7.59
C ALA A 332 30.23 20.11 7.37
N GLY A 333 30.17 19.07 6.54
CA GLY A 333 31.38 18.48 5.99
C GLY A 333 32.06 19.46 5.03
N ILE A 334 31.30 19.99 4.08
CA ILE A 334 31.79 20.96 3.09
C ILE A 334 30.82 22.14 2.98
N ASN A 335 31.33 23.37 3.10
CA ASN A 335 30.64 24.60 2.72
C ASN A 335 31.33 25.22 1.50
N ASN A 336 30.61 25.29 0.38
CA ASN A 336 31.08 25.96 -0.83
C ASN A 336 30.29 27.26 -1.07
N PHE A 337 30.93 28.42 -0.90
CA PHE A 337 30.39 29.73 -1.26
C PHE A 337 31.04 30.33 -2.51
N ALA A 338 31.94 29.59 -3.16
CA ALA A 338 32.60 29.99 -4.40
C ALA A 338 32.58 28.83 -5.41
N THR A 339 33.70 28.46 -6.03
CA THR A 339 33.70 27.46 -7.10
C THR A 339 34.42 26.18 -6.70
N ILE A 340 33.73 25.05 -6.84
CA ILE A 340 34.35 23.73 -6.91
C ILE A 340 34.03 23.14 -8.29
N GLN A 341 35.01 22.89 -9.15
CA GLN A 341 34.68 22.37 -10.49
C GLN A 341 34.22 20.92 -10.41
N THR A 342 34.96 20.09 -9.66
CA THR A 342 34.61 18.68 -9.43
C THR A 342 34.71 18.31 -7.95
N LEU A 343 33.67 17.68 -7.43
CA LEU A 343 33.65 17.09 -6.09
C LEU A 343 33.27 15.62 -6.22
N SER A 344 34.25 14.74 -5.98
CA SER A 344 34.10 13.30 -5.99
C SER A 344 34.21 12.73 -4.58
N ASN A 345 33.18 12.00 -4.15
CA ASN A 345 33.11 11.38 -2.83
C ASN A 345 32.89 9.87 -2.97
N SER A 346 33.90 9.09 -2.59
CA SER A 346 33.79 7.64 -2.36
C SER A 346 33.89 7.27 -0.87
N GLY A 347 34.35 8.20 -0.03
CA GLY A 347 34.37 8.07 1.43
C GLY A 347 33.15 8.65 2.11
N THR A 348 33.34 9.29 3.26
CA THR A 348 32.28 9.91 4.06
C THR A 348 32.43 11.42 4.15
N ILE A 349 31.38 12.15 3.79
CA ILE A 349 31.21 13.58 4.08
C ILE A 349 30.07 13.72 5.08
N LEU A 350 30.36 14.30 6.25
CA LEU A 350 29.47 14.29 7.41
C LEU A 350 29.27 15.69 8.02
N GLY A 351 28.01 16.12 8.12
CA GLY A 351 27.59 17.16 9.06
C GLY A 351 27.07 16.53 10.35
N LEU A 352 27.74 16.77 11.48
CA LEU A 352 27.43 16.12 12.75
C LEU A 352 26.07 16.58 13.34
N PRO A 353 25.42 15.76 14.18
CA PRO A 353 24.09 16.04 14.72
C PRO A 353 24.05 17.05 15.88
N SER A 354 25.05 17.92 16.05
CA SER A 354 25.16 18.83 17.20
C SER A 354 24.13 19.97 17.26
N GLY A 355 23.14 19.97 16.36
CA GLY A 355 22.02 20.92 16.37
C GLY A 355 20.72 20.28 15.89
N THR A 356 19.60 20.72 16.47
CA THR A 356 18.23 20.36 16.07
C THR A 356 17.73 21.18 14.86
N GLY A 357 18.60 21.86 14.11
CA GLY A 357 18.22 22.75 13.02
C GLY A 357 18.50 22.19 11.61
N PRO A 358 17.82 22.70 10.56
CA PRO A 358 18.06 22.34 9.16
C PRO A 358 19.43 22.80 8.61
N GLN A 359 20.26 23.41 9.44
CA GLN A 359 21.56 23.98 9.04
C GLN A 359 22.69 22.94 9.03
N ASN A 360 22.47 21.74 9.61
CA ASN A 360 23.50 20.71 9.69
C ASN A 360 23.47 19.85 8.41
N ALA A 361 24.42 20.03 7.50
CA ALA A 361 24.43 19.34 6.20
C ALA A 361 25.73 18.58 5.90
N GLY A 362 25.67 17.52 5.10
CA GLY A 362 26.90 16.92 4.57
C GLY A 362 27.62 17.93 3.67
N VAL A 363 26.90 18.48 2.70
CA VAL A 363 27.39 19.53 1.79
C VAL A 363 26.41 20.71 1.76
N VAL A 364 26.91 21.92 1.95
CA VAL A 364 26.20 23.17 1.64
C VAL A 364 26.87 23.82 0.44
N ASN A 365 26.10 24.05 -0.63
CA ASN A 365 26.54 24.76 -1.81
C ASN A 365 25.78 26.09 -1.95
N GLY A 366 26.41 27.20 -1.59
CA GLY A 366 25.96 28.56 -1.92
C GLY A 366 26.59 29.14 -3.19
N GLY A 367 27.65 28.52 -3.72
CA GLY A 367 28.34 28.93 -4.95
C GLY A 367 28.04 28.03 -6.14
N SER A 368 29.06 27.63 -6.89
CA SER A 368 28.94 26.71 -8.03
C SER A 368 29.73 25.42 -7.77
N ILE A 369 29.07 24.28 -7.98
CA ILE A 369 29.70 22.99 -8.18
C ILE A 369 29.46 22.58 -9.64
N GLY A 370 30.52 22.30 -10.39
CA GLY A 370 30.37 21.77 -11.74
C GLY A 370 29.76 20.36 -11.70
N THR A 371 30.53 19.40 -11.20
CA THR A 371 30.07 18.02 -11.06
C THR A 371 30.24 17.52 -9.63
N LEU A 372 29.17 16.99 -9.06
CA LEU A 372 29.16 16.28 -7.79
C LEU A 372 28.93 14.77 -8.06
N THR A 373 29.93 13.94 -7.83
CA THR A 373 29.82 12.47 -7.90
C THR A 373 29.92 11.87 -6.51
N ASN A 374 28.89 11.16 -6.06
CA ASN A 374 28.88 10.45 -4.79
C ASN A 374 28.74 8.94 -5.01
N SER A 375 29.78 8.17 -4.75
CA SER A 375 29.73 6.70 -4.61
C SER A 375 29.88 6.24 -3.16
N GLY A 376 30.20 7.16 -2.25
CA GLY A 376 30.29 6.94 -0.80
C GLY A 376 29.05 7.42 -0.06
N SER A 377 29.25 8.04 1.11
CA SER A 377 28.19 8.61 1.94
C SER A 377 28.31 10.12 2.05
N ILE A 378 27.22 10.83 1.75
CA ILE A 378 27.03 12.24 2.12
C ILE A 378 25.86 12.29 3.10
N SER A 379 26.15 12.61 4.35
CA SER A 379 25.15 12.61 5.41
C SER A 379 25.19 13.88 6.23
N GLY A 380 24.03 14.41 6.59
CA GLY A 380 23.93 15.54 7.52
C GLY A 380 22.95 15.27 8.64
N GLY A 381 23.27 15.81 9.82
CA GLY A 381 22.40 15.80 10.99
C GLY A 381 21.01 16.42 10.73
N GLY A 382 20.90 17.33 9.75
CA GLY A 382 19.65 17.87 9.23
C GLY A 382 19.40 17.46 7.78
N VAL A 383 20.26 17.89 6.84
CA VAL A 383 20.09 17.71 5.39
C VAL A 383 21.27 16.95 4.80
N GLY A 384 21.09 16.03 3.85
CA GLY A 384 22.26 15.43 3.18
C GLY A 384 23.06 16.48 2.37
N ILE A 385 22.38 17.11 1.41
CA ILE A 385 22.92 18.21 0.60
C ILE A 385 21.95 19.39 0.59
N THR A 386 22.45 20.59 0.91
CA THR A 386 21.73 21.86 0.75
C THR A 386 22.32 22.63 -0.42
N ASN A 387 21.56 22.76 -1.51
CA ASN A 387 21.96 23.54 -2.69
C ASN A 387 21.20 24.88 -2.76
N GLN A 388 21.91 25.96 -2.53
CA GLN A 388 21.46 27.34 -2.66
C GLN A 388 22.08 28.06 -3.88
N GLY A 389 23.11 27.46 -4.48
CA GLY A 389 23.74 27.93 -5.71
C GLY A 389 23.46 27.00 -6.89
N THR A 390 24.48 26.74 -7.71
CA THR A 390 24.33 25.86 -8.89
C THR A 390 25.11 24.56 -8.71
N ILE A 391 24.48 23.43 -9.02
CA ILE A 391 25.16 22.16 -9.28
C ILE A 391 24.85 21.77 -10.74
N ASN A 392 25.82 21.76 -11.65
CA ASN A 392 25.49 21.46 -13.06
C ASN A 392 25.06 19.99 -13.20
N ALA A 393 25.81 19.07 -12.60
CA ALA A 393 25.48 17.65 -12.58
C ALA A 393 25.71 17.02 -11.20
N LEU A 394 24.68 16.36 -10.67
CA LEU A 394 24.73 15.56 -9.45
C LEU A 394 24.50 14.10 -9.80
N THR A 395 25.52 13.25 -9.62
CA THR A 395 25.40 11.79 -9.76
C THR A 395 25.60 11.11 -8.42
N ASN A 396 24.59 10.40 -7.95
CA ASN A 396 24.62 9.61 -6.72
C ASN A 396 24.53 8.11 -7.03
N SER A 397 25.60 7.38 -6.77
CA SER A 397 25.66 5.90 -6.77
C SER A 397 25.84 5.31 -5.38
N GLY A 398 26.15 6.15 -4.37
CA GLY A 398 26.21 5.79 -2.96
C GLY A 398 24.96 6.23 -2.21
N VAL A 399 25.15 6.81 -1.02
CA VAL A 399 24.05 7.29 -0.16
C VAL A 399 24.13 8.79 0.03
N ILE A 400 23.01 9.48 -0.19
CA ILE A 400 22.76 10.85 0.29
C ILE A 400 21.63 10.77 1.30
N SER A 401 21.87 11.18 2.55
CA SER A 401 20.88 11.07 3.62
C SER A 401 20.86 12.29 4.54
N GLY A 402 19.67 12.70 4.97
CA GLY A 402 19.46 13.68 6.04
C GLY A 402 18.38 13.23 7.00
N ARG A 403 18.36 13.75 8.24
CA ARG A 403 17.24 13.50 9.18
C ARG A 403 15.95 14.18 8.73
N ALA A 404 16.06 15.30 8.03
CA ALA A 404 14.98 16.01 7.35
C ALA A 404 15.01 15.64 5.85
N PRO A 405 15.35 16.50 4.86
CA PRO A 405 15.51 16.03 3.49
C PRO A 405 16.89 15.41 3.20
N GLY A 406 16.93 14.41 2.32
CA GLY A 406 18.18 13.90 1.75
C GLY A 406 18.86 14.98 0.88
N LEU A 407 18.09 15.58 -0.01
CA LEU A 407 18.51 16.68 -0.88
C LEU A 407 17.55 17.85 -0.77
N TYR A 408 18.05 19.03 -0.39
CA TYR A 408 17.30 20.29 -0.39
C TYR A 408 17.86 21.24 -1.45
N ASN A 409 17.10 21.46 -2.52
CA ASN A 409 17.46 22.37 -3.59
C ASN A 409 16.59 23.64 -3.56
N THR A 410 17.20 24.80 -3.37
CA THR A 410 16.51 26.12 -3.45
C THR A 410 16.90 26.93 -4.67
N SER A 411 17.90 26.48 -5.44
CA SER A 411 18.35 27.13 -6.67
C SER A 411 18.45 26.10 -7.80
N THR A 412 19.59 25.91 -8.46
CA THR A 412 19.64 25.11 -9.70
C THR A 412 20.45 23.83 -9.56
N ILE A 413 19.83 22.71 -9.93
CA ILE A 413 20.52 21.46 -10.29
C ILE A 413 20.21 21.18 -11.76
N GLY A 414 21.23 21.13 -12.62
CA GLY A 414 21.02 20.89 -14.05
C GLY A 414 20.50 19.48 -14.30
N THR A 415 21.28 18.47 -13.90
CA THR A 415 20.88 17.05 -13.99
C THR A 415 21.14 16.34 -12.68
N LEU A 416 20.15 15.59 -12.22
CA LEU A 416 20.23 14.72 -11.05
C LEU A 416 20.11 13.26 -11.50
N VAL A 417 21.19 12.50 -11.38
CA VAL A 417 21.23 11.05 -11.64
C VAL A 417 21.35 10.33 -10.30
N ASN A 418 20.36 9.52 -9.95
CA ASN A 418 20.38 8.67 -8.76
C ASN A 418 20.39 7.19 -9.16
N ARG A 419 21.55 6.54 -8.99
CA ARG A 419 21.78 5.09 -9.07
C ARG A 419 21.85 4.42 -7.70
N GLY A 420 22.10 5.20 -6.64
CA GLY A 420 22.17 4.77 -5.26
C GLY A 420 20.90 5.13 -4.48
N THR A 421 21.07 5.61 -3.25
CA THR A 421 19.95 6.01 -2.38
C THR A 421 19.99 7.49 -2.07
N ILE A 422 18.86 8.18 -2.27
CA ILE A 422 18.58 9.50 -1.68
C ILE A 422 17.46 9.32 -0.66
N SER A 423 17.73 9.56 0.62
CA SER A 423 16.78 9.32 1.71
C SER A 423 16.59 10.53 2.60
N GLY A 424 15.32 10.88 2.85
CA GLY A 424 14.92 11.63 4.04
C GLY A 424 14.78 10.70 5.23
N GLY A 425 14.95 11.22 6.45
CA GLY A 425 14.92 10.43 7.70
C GLY A 425 13.55 9.87 8.05
N THR A 426 13.49 9.03 9.09
CA THR A 426 12.26 8.37 9.58
C THR A 426 11.78 8.88 10.94
N VAL A 427 12.52 9.76 11.61
CA VAL A 427 12.31 10.08 13.03
C VAL A 427 12.28 11.57 13.32
N GLY A 428 11.21 12.03 13.98
CA GLY A 428 11.22 13.22 14.84
C GLY A 428 10.46 14.44 14.33
N THR A 429 10.19 15.36 15.25
CA THR A 429 9.43 16.62 15.21
C THR A 429 9.82 17.65 14.12
N MET A 430 10.68 17.28 13.16
CA MET A 430 11.16 18.18 12.12
C MET A 430 10.16 18.25 10.95
N PRO A 431 9.78 19.44 10.50
CA PRO A 431 8.99 19.58 9.28
C PRO A 431 9.84 19.21 8.04
N PHE A 432 9.20 18.76 6.96
CA PHE A 432 9.81 18.52 5.63
C PHE A 432 10.68 17.26 5.47
N VAL A 433 10.19 16.11 5.95
CA VAL A 433 10.80 14.81 5.70
C VAL A 433 10.60 14.39 4.25
N ALA A 434 11.62 14.57 3.40
CA ALA A 434 11.57 14.20 1.99
C ALA A 434 12.85 13.54 1.47
N GLY A 435 12.77 12.65 0.49
CA GLY A 435 13.97 12.25 -0.26
C GLY A 435 14.60 13.47 -0.93
N ILE A 436 13.78 14.14 -1.75
CA ILE A 436 14.13 15.38 -2.45
C ILE A 436 13.11 16.47 -2.08
N LEU A 437 13.60 17.60 -1.57
CA LEU A 437 12.84 18.85 -1.43
C LEU A 437 13.37 19.86 -2.45
N ASN A 438 12.54 20.23 -3.42
CA ASN A 438 12.90 21.15 -4.48
C ASN A 438 12.04 22.42 -4.44
N VAL A 439 12.65 23.54 -4.07
CA VAL A 439 12.05 24.88 -4.15
C VAL A 439 12.56 25.63 -5.38
N GLY A 440 13.73 25.25 -5.90
CA GLY A 440 14.33 25.81 -7.12
C GLY A 440 14.02 25.01 -8.39
N THR A 441 15.02 24.82 -9.24
CA THR A 441 14.91 24.07 -10.50
C THR A 441 15.77 22.81 -10.48
N ILE A 442 15.18 21.67 -10.83
CA ILE A 442 15.90 20.46 -11.24
C ILE A 442 15.59 20.23 -12.71
N GLY A 443 16.60 20.32 -13.58
CA GLY A 443 16.40 20.24 -15.05
C GLY A 443 15.94 18.87 -15.52
N ALA A 444 16.64 17.79 -15.13
CA ALA A 444 16.21 16.41 -15.37
C ALA A 444 16.55 15.53 -14.16
N LEU A 445 15.67 14.57 -13.85
CA LEU A 445 15.87 13.58 -12.80
C LEU A 445 15.87 12.18 -13.40
N ASP A 446 17.02 11.50 -13.39
CA ASP A 446 17.15 10.10 -13.79
C ASP A 446 17.34 9.25 -12.52
N ASN A 447 16.35 8.42 -12.18
CA ASN A 447 16.37 7.55 -11.02
C ASN A 447 16.38 6.08 -11.46
N SER A 448 17.54 5.43 -11.30
CA SER A 448 17.69 3.96 -11.41
C SER A 448 17.96 3.29 -10.06
N GLY A 449 18.18 4.08 -9.00
CA GLY A 449 18.27 3.63 -7.62
C GLY A 449 16.99 3.89 -6.82
N THR A 450 17.13 4.27 -5.55
CA THR A 450 16.01 4.53 -4.63
C THR A 450 15.97 5.99 -4.21
N ILE A 451 14.81 6.64 -4.35
CA ILE A 451 14.49 7.91 -3.70
C ILE A 451 13.39 7.63 -2.69
N THR A 452 13.62 7.95 -1.41
CA THR A 452 12.67 7.60 -0.35
C THR A 452 12.55 8.67 0.73
N GLY A 453 11.36 8.77 1.33
CA GLY A 453 11.11 9.60 2.51
C GLY A 453 9.79 9.24 3.19
N ALA A 454 9.78 9.25 4.52
CA ALA A 454 8.59 8.87 5.31
C ALA A 454 7.38 9.81 5.11
N GLY A 455 7.62 11.04 4.63
CA GLY A 455 6.58 11.96 4.16
C GLY A 455 6.46 11.93 2.64
N ASN A 456 7.39 12.61 1.97
CA ASN A 456 7.46 12.64 0.50
C ASN A 456 8.72 11.92 0.01
N ALA A 457 8.65 11.17 -1.07
CA ALA A 457 9.86 10.84 -1.82
C ALA A 457 10.38 12.11 -2.53
N ILE A 458 9.46 12.85 -3.15
CA ILE A 458 9.74 14.09 -3.88
C ILE A 458 8.70 15.15 -3.49
N ASN A 459 9.16 16.30 -3.01
CA ASN A 459 8.32 17.48 -2.80
C ASN A 459 8.92 18.64 -3.59
N SER A 460 8.28 19.02 -4.68
CA SER A 460 8.72 20.11 -5.55
C SER A 460 7.70 21.25 -5.52
N THR A 461 8.06 22.40 -4.97
CA THR A 461 7.30 23.65 -5.14
C THR A 461 7.88 24.54 -6.25
N GLY A 462 9.13 24.27 -6.65
CA GLY A 462 9.73 24.83 -7.86
C GLY A 462 9.56 23.90 -9.07
N SER A 463 10.35 24.11 -10.12
CA SER A 463 10.28 23.32 -11.35
C SER A 463 11.12 22.04 -11.24
N ILE A 464 10.52 20.92 -11.62
CA ILE A 464 11.23 19.68 -11.91
C ILE A 464 10.91 19.32 -13.37
N GLY A 465 11.95 19.13 -14.19
CA GLY A 465 11.76 18.64 -15.55
C GLY A 465 11.46 17.14 -15.57
N PRO A 466 11.66 16.46 -16.72
CA PRO A 466 11.31 15.07 -16.87
C PRO A 466 11.98 14.16 -15.82
N ILE A 467 11.16 13.33 -15.18
CA ILE A 467 11.61 12.27 -14.27
C ILE A 467 11.68 10.98 -15.09
N THR A 468 12.85 10.39 -15.26
CA THR A 468 12.99 9.04 -15.81
C THR A 468 13.26 8.08 -14.67
N ASN A 469 12.30 7.21 -14.36
CA ASN A 469 12.38 6.29 -13.25
C ASN A 469 12.48 4.85 -13.77
N SER A 470 13.63 4.21 -13.59
CA SER A 470 13.82 2.77 -13.74
C SER A 470 14.13 2.07 -12.42
N GLY A 471 14.14 2.81 -11.31
CA GLY A 471 14.35 2.33 -9.94
C GLY A 471 13.08 2.47 -9.10
N VAL A 472 13.21 2.90 -7.85
CA VAL A 472 12.09 3.04 -6.89
C VAL A 472 11.99 4.48 -6.39
N ILE A 473 10.79 5.05 -6.44
CA ILE A 473 10.41 6.27 -5.75
C ILE A 473 9.39 5.86 -4.67
N ALA A 474 9.80 5.91 -3.40
CA ALA A 474 9.06 5.38 -2.25
C ALA A 474 8.66 6.48 -1.26
N GLY A 475 7.39 6.88 -1.26
CA GLY A 475 6.83 8.00 -0.51
C GLY A 475 6.01 8.92 -1.42
N ASN A 476 5.29 9.89 -0.84
CA ASN A 476 4.42 10.76 -1.65
C ASN A 476 5.23 11.61 -2.65
N ILE A 477 4.62 11.91 -3.80
CA ILE A 477 5.16 12.82 -4.82
C ILE A 477 4.27 14.05 -4.86
N THR A 478 4.82 15.22 -4.54
CA THR A 478 4.09 16.49 -4.61
C THR A 478 4.74 17.41 -5.64
N ASN A 479 3.95 17.88 -6.61
CA ASN A 479 4.33 18.88 -7.61
C ASN A 479 3.47 20.14 -7.46
N GLY A 480 3.95 21.15 -6.74
CA GLY A 480 3.31 22.45 -6.60
C GLY A 480 3.55 23.42 -7.77
N SER A 481 4.30 23.00 -8.79
CA SER A 481 4.59 23.79 -9.99
C SER A 481 3.36 23.92 -10.89
N PRO A 482 3.22 25.01 -11.68
CA PRO A 482 2.25 25.09 -12.77
C PRO A 482 2.65 24.27 -14.02
N GLN A 483 3.82 23.63 -14.01
CA GLN A 483 4.28 22.74 -15.08
C GLN A 483 3.84 21.30 -14.80
N ASP A 484 3.44 20.59 -15.86
CA ASP A 484 3.03 19.19 -15.78
C ASP A 484 4.14 18.31 -15.20
N LEU A 485 3.75 17.39 -14.32
CA LEU A 485 4.66 16.39 -13.77
C LEU A 485 4.85 15.27 -14.80
N ASN A 486 5.95 15.31 -15.54
CA ASN A 486 6.27 14.32 -16.56
C ASN A 486 7.15 13.19 -16.00
N ILE A 487 6.62 11.97 -15.98
CA ILE A 487 7.28 10.76 -15.48
C ILE A 487 7.39 9.72 -16.60
N ASN A 488 8.61 9.32 -16.91
CA ASN A 488 8.96 8.20 -17.78
C ASN A 488 9.39 7.00 -16.94
N GLY A 489 9.20 5.81 -17.49
CA GLY A 489 9.61 4.52 -16.93
C GLY A 489 10.93 4.00 -17.45
N GLY A 490 11.27 2.78 -17.01
CA GLY A 490 12.43 2.04 -17.48
C GLY A 490 12.26 1.52 -18.91
N THR A 491 13.37 1.19 -19.57
CA THR A 491 13.39 0.64 -20.93
C THR A 491 13.32 -0.90 -20.93
N GLY A 492 12.92 -1.51 -22.04
CA GLY A 492 12.95 -2.97 -22.21
C GLY A 492 11.97 -3.68 -21.27
N THR A 493 12.47 -4.54 -20.38
CA THR A 493 11.66 -5.25 -19.37
C THR A 493 11.75 -4.62 -17.98
N THR A 494 12.56 -3.57 -17.80
CA THR A 494 12.73 -2.92 -16.50
C THR A 494 11.58 -1.96 -16.24
N PHE A 495 10.95 -2.09 -15.08
CA PHE A 495 9.92 -1.19 -14.60
C PHE A 495 10.49 -0.29 -13.51
N GLY A 496 10.21 1.02 -13.60
CA GLY A 496 10.34 1.90 -12.45
C GLY A 496 9.10 1.83 -11.58
N THR A 497 9.25 1.88 -10.26
CA THR A 497 8.15 1.79 -9.31
C THR A 497 7.88 3.14 -8.66
N LEU A 498 6.61 3.54 -8.66
CA LEU A 498 6.06 4.65 -7.88
C LEU A 498 5.20 4.03 -6.77
N THR A 499 5.56 4.24 -5.51
CA THR A 499 4.87 3.63 -4.37
C THR A 499 4.98 4.50 -3.13
N GLY A 500 4.09 4.29 -2.16
CA GLY A 500 4.19 4.86 -0.83
C GLY A 500 5.39 4.36 -0.04
N PHE A 501 5.67 5.02 1.07
CA PHE A 501 6.79 4.68 1.93
C PHE A 501 6.66 3.23 2.45
N GLY A 502 7.72 2.44 2.33
CA GLY A 502 7.72 1.03 2.72
C GLY A 502 6.94 0.10 1.77
N GLY A 503 6.58 0.56 0.57
CA GLY A 503 5.86 -0.25 -0.43
C GLY A 503 4.33 -0.23 -0.26
N THR A 504 3.80 0.62 0.62
CA THR A 504 2.35 0.86 0.74
C THR A 504 1.83 1.65 -0.46
N ILE A 505 0.50 1.77 -0.59
CA ILE A 505 -0.08 2.68 -1.58
C ILE A 505 0.14 4.12 -1.12
N GLY A 506 0.83 4.93 -1.91
CA GLY A 506 1.11 6.33 -1.61
C GLY A 506 0.25 7.29 -2.43
N SER A 507 0.78 8.49 -2.66
CA SER A 507 0.05 9.58 -3.31
C SER A 507 0.92 10.41 -4.25
N ILE A 508 0.37 10.77 -5.41
CA ILE A 508 0.88 11.76 -6.35
C ILE A 508 -0.09 12.95 -6.37
N VAL A 509 0.39 14.14 -6.02
CA VAL A 509 -0.41 15.36 -5.95
C VAL A 509 0.22 16.44 -6.83
N SER A 510 -0.55 16.94 -7.80
CA SER A 510 -0.18 18.03 -8.69
C SER A 510 -1.35 19.01 -8.80
N PRO A 511 -1.54 19.94 -7.84
CA PRO A 511 -2.76 20.74 -7.74
C PRO A 511 -2.89 21.81 -8.84
N SER A 512 -1.78 22.21 -9.46
CA SER A 512 -1.72 23.31 -10.43
C SER A 512 -1.39 22.86 -11.85
N ALA A 513 -1.22 21.56 -12.09
CA ALA A 513 -0.79 20.99 -13.37
C ALA A 513 -1.17 19.52 -13.52
N GLY A 514 -1.12 18.96 -14.72
CA GLY A 514 -1.40 17.56 -14.98
C GLY A 514 -0.28 16.61 -14.54
N VAL A 515 -0.59 15.32 -14.57
CA VAL A 515 0.40 14.23 -14.45
C VAL A 515 0.49 13.53 -15.80
N VAL A 516 1.69 13.47 -16.37
CA VAL A 516 1.96 12.90 -17.68
C VAL A 516 2.87 11.69 -17.51
N PHE A 517 2.37 10.50 -17.86
CA PHE A 517 3.17 9.30 -18.01
C PHE A 517 3.65 9.21 -19.47
N GLY A 518 4.92 9.55 -19.68
CA GLY A 518 5.48 9.80 -21.02
C GLY A 518 5.79 8.53 -21.82
N SER A 519 6.85 7.81 -21.43
CA SER A 519 7.36 6.63 -22.13
C SER A 519 7.92 5.59 -21.16
N GLY A 520 8.28 4.40 -21.62
CA GLY A 520 8.89 3.36 -20.79
C GLY A 520 7.90 2.62 -19.88
N ASN A 521 8.41 1.74 -19.01
CA ASN A 521 7.59 0.90 -18.14
C ASN A 521 7.56 1.42 -16.70
N LEU A 522 6.37 1.63 -16.15
CA LEU A 522 6.13 2.09 -14.78
C LEU A 522 5.17 1.16 -14.05
N VAL A 523 5.46 0.83 -12.80
CA VAL A 523 4.48 0.31 -11.85
C VAL A 523 3.96 1.49 -11.05
N LEU A 524 2.65 1.75 -11.16
CA LEU A 524 1.95 2.75 -10.37
C LEU A 524 1.28 2.05 -9.19
N ASN A 525 1.74 2.40 -7.99
CA ASN A 525 1.16 1.98 -6.72
C ASN A 525 0.79 3.20 -5.86
N ASP A 526 0.51 4.35 -6.47
CA ASP A 526 0.16 5.59 -5.80
C ASP A 526 -1.17 6.13 -6.32
N ASN A 527 -2.04 6.58 -5.42
CA ASN A 527 -3.25 7.31 -5.79
C ASN A 527 -2.90 8.69 -6.35
N ILE A 528 -3.66 9.19 -7.33
CA ILE A 528 -3.39 10.48 -7.96
C ILE A 528 -4.49 11.48 -7.61
N GLY A 529 -4.11 12.69 -7.16
CA GLY A 529 -5.06 13.74 -6.77
C GLY A 529 -5.73 13.53 -5.41
N VAL A 530 -5.27 12.54 -4.63
CA VAL A 530 -5.70 12.30 -3.25
C VAL A 530 -4.57 12.68 -2.30
N VAL A 531 -4.79 13.59 -1.37
CA VAL A 531 -3.78 13.89 -0.33
C VAL A 531 -3.87 12.85 0.77
N LEU A 532 -2.85 12.00 0.89
CA LEU A 532 -2.74 11.06 2.01
C LEU A 532 -1.79 11.63 3.08
N PRO A 533 -2.18 11.68 4.37
CA PRO A 533 -1.27 12.06 5.45
C PRO A 533 -0.13 11.04 5.56
N SER A 534 1.07 11.51 5.95
CA SER A 534 2.19 10.60 6.23
C SER A 534 1.81 9.66 7.39
N PRO A 535 2.02 8.34 7.26
CA PRO A 535 1.70 7.38 8.31
C PRO A 535 2.56 7.52 9.57
N ILE A 536 3.69 8.24 9.49
CA ILE A 536 4.67 8.36 10.58
C ILE A 536 4.73 9.80 11.14
N ASN A 537 4.40 10.84 10.35
CA ASN A 537 4.38 12.22 10.85
C ASN A 537 3.35 13.10 10.10
N PRO A 538 2.12 13.27 10.62
CA PRO A 538 1.07 14.09 10.00
C PRO A 538 1.45 15.57 9.79
N ALA A 539 2.37 16.12 10.61
CA ALA A 539 2.83 17.51 10.53
C ALA A 539 3.95 17.72 9.48
N SER A 540 4.53 16.65 8.93
CA SER A 540 5.60 16.73 7.92
C SER A 540 5.10 17.03 6.52
N VAL A 541 3.79 16.86 6.28
CA VAL A 541 3.13 17.25 5.03
C VAL A 541 2.89 18.76 5.10
N ARG A 542 3.91 19.56 4.76
CA ARG A 542 3.62 20.92 4.31
C ARG A 542 2.93 20.76 2.95
N THR A 543 1.60 20.74 2.98
CA THR A 543 0.76 21.06 1.84
C THR A 543 1.28 22.39 1.32
N ALA A 544 1.98 22.38 0.18
CA ALA A 544 2.30 23.62 -0.50
C ALA A 544 0.96 24.26 -0.89
N GLY A 545 0.42 25.15 -0.06
CA GLY A 545 -0.68 26.06 -0.38
C GLY A 545 -1.97 25.47 -0.97
N ALA A 546 -2.18 24.16 -0.95
CA ALA A 546 -3.29 23.53 -1.65
C ALA A 546 -3.87 22.39 -0.82
N ALA A 547 -4.77 22.76 0.10
CA ALA A 547 -5.92 21.94 0.43
C ALA A 547 -6.91 21.91 -0.76
N SER A 548 -6.42 21.74 -1.99
CA SER A 548 -7.28 21.53 -3.15
C SER A 548 -7.35 20.04 -3.41
N THR A 549 -8.35 19.40 -2.81
CA THR A 549 -9.12 18.39 -3.53
C THR A 549 -9.57 19.01 -4.85
N GLY A 550 -8.85 18.73 -5.93
CA GLY A 550 -9.09 19.30 -7.25
C GLY A 550 -8.86 18.23 -8.31
N SER A 551 -9.71 18.21 -9.33
CA SER A 551 -9.61 17.27 -10.46
C SER A 551 -8.26 17.43 -11.16
N VAL A 552 -7.41 16.40 -11.11
CA VAL A 552 -6.14 16.36 -11.84
C VAL A 552 -6.35 15.74 -13.22
N ALA A 553 -5.78 16.33 -14.26
CA ALA A 553 -5.72 15.70 -15.57
C ALA A 553 -4.53 14.73 -15.61
N VAL A 554 -4.81 13.43 -15.78
CA VAL A 554 -3.80 12.40 -15.93
C VAL A 554 -3.76 11.93 -17.37
N SER A 555 -2.56 11.85 -17.96
CA SER A 555 -2.38 11.38 -19.33
C SER A 555 -1.29 10.31 -19.43
N ASN A 556 -1.58 9.22 -20.13
CA ASN A 556 -0.59 8.24 -20.57
C ASN A 556 -0.31 8.43 -22.07
N THR A 557 0.79 9.11 -22.39
CA THR A 557 1.13 9.50 -23.76
C THR A 557 1.99 8.48 -24.49
N GLY A 558 2.48 7.44 -23.79
CA GLY A 558 3.33 6.41 -24.40
C GLY A 558 3.99 5.43 -23.43
N ALA A 559 3.64 5.46 -22.14
CA ALA A 559 4.18 4.54 -21.15
C ALA A 559 3.38 3.23 -21.10
N VAL A 560 4.04 2.15 -20.68
CA VAL A 560 3.37 0.99 -20.10
C VAL A 560 3.15 1.30 -18.63
N LEU A 561 1.92 1.66 -18.29
CA LEU A 561 1.50 1.94 -16.93
C LEU A 561 0.89 0.68 -16.32
N GLN A 562 1.68 -0.05 -15.53
CA GLN A 562 1.22 -1.23 -14.81
C GLN A 562 0.61 -0.84 -13.46
N VAL A 563 -0.59 -1.35 -13.18
CA VAL A 563 -1.24 -1.29 -11.87
C VAL A 563 -1.51 -2.70 -11.37
N ASN A 564 -1.18 -2.96 -10.10
CA ASN A 564 -1.36 -4.28 -9.47
C ASN A 564 -2.44 -4.27 -8.39
N ASN A 565 -2.82 -3.07 -7.94
CA ASN A 565 -3.83 -2.81 -6.92
C ASN A 565 -4.88 -1.85 -7.49
N PRO A 566 -6.04 -1.68 -6.84
CA PRO A 566 -6.93 -0.57 -7.11
C PRO A 566 -6.24 0.77 -6.83
N ILE A 567 -6.13 1.61 -7.86
CA ILE A 567 -5.53 2.95 -7.79
C ILE A 567 -6.58 4.00 -8.11
N THR A 568 -6.76 4.94 -7.19
CA THR A 568 -7.71 6.04 -7.34
C THR A 568 -7.08 7.21 -8.08
N ILE A 569 -7.80 7.76 -9.05
CA ILE A 569 -7.50 9.03 -9.72
C ILE A 569 -8.64 10.01 -9.46
N THR A 570 -8.36 11.05 -8.68
CA THR A 570 -9.30 12.17 -8.48
C THR A 570 -9.13 13.16 -9.64
N GLY A 571 -9.88 12.93 -10.71
CA GLY A 571 -9.90 13.79 -11.89
C GLY A 571 -10.18 13.00 -13.16
N THR A 572 -9.49 13.30 -14.26
CA THR A 572 -9.67 12.61 -15.54
C THR A 572 -8.44 11.77 -15.88
N TYR A 573 -8.64 10.71 -16.65
CA TYR A 573 -7.55 9.90 -17.19
C TYR A 573 -7.69 9.79 -18.71
N SER A 574 -6.61 10.04 -19.43
CA SER A 574 -6.54 9.90 -20.87
C SER A 574 -5.38 9.01 -21.28
N GLN A 575 -5.57 8.17 -22.30
CA GLN A 575 -4.50 7.34 -22.86
C GLN A 575 -4.42 7.55 -24.36
N SER A 576 -3.22 7.86 -24.86
CA SER A 576 -2.96 7.96 -26.29
C SER A 576 -2.83 6.58 -26.96
N ALA A 577 -2.83 6.53 -28.30
CA ALA A 577 -2.66 5.28 -29.04
C ALA A 577 -1.32 4.55 -28.76
N ALA A 578 -0.30 5.28 -28.32
CA ALA A 578 1.00 4.71 -27.94
C ALA A 578 1.04 4.20 -26.50
N GLY A 579 0.11 4.63 -25.64
CA GLY A 579 0.04 4.23 -24.23
C GLY A 579 -0.49 2.81 -24.06
N THR A 580 -0.01 2.14 -23.00
CA THR A 580 -0.51 0.82 -22.56
C THR A 580 -0.94 0.89 -21.10
N LEU A 581 -2.17 0.49 -20.81
CA LEU A 581 -2.61 0.21 -19.44
C LEU A 581 -2.39 -1.27 -19.17
N GLN A 582 -1.53 -1.60 -18.23
CA GLN A 582 -1.22 -2.98 -17.87
C GLN A 582 -1.81 -3.36 -16.52
N ILE A 583 -2.51 -4.48 -16.47
CA ILE A 583 -3.15 -5.00 -15.26
C ILE A 583 -2.34 -6.17 -14.74
N GLY A 584 -1.77 -5.99 -13.56
CA GLY A 584 -1.15 -7.07 -12.80
C GLY A 584 -2.22 -7.94 -12.16
N VAL A 585 -2.09 -9.27 -12.30
CA VAL A 585 -2.98 -10.26 -11.69
C VAL A 585 -2.16 -11.16 -10.76
N ASN A 586 -2.60 -11.30 -9.51
CA ASN A 586 -1.99 -12.15 -8.49
C ASN A 586 -2.69 -13.51 -8.40
N THR A 587 -1.97 -14.50 -7.87
CA THR A 587 -2.55 -15.78 -7.48
C THR A 587 -3.72 -15.57 -6.51
N GLY A 588 -4.86 -16.21 -6.78
CA GLY A 588 -6.07 -16.05 -5.96
C GLY A 588 -6.92 -14.82 -6.29
N ALA A 589 -6.68 -14.15 -7.42
CA ALA A 589 -7.53 -13.05 -7.86
C ALA A 589 -9.01 -13.48 -7.93
N VAL A 590 -9.88 -12.66 -7.32
CA VAL A 590 -11.33 -12.84 -7.31
C VAL A 590 -11.93 -11.85 -8.29
N THR A 591 -12.74 -12.36 -9.23
CA THR A 591 -13.26 -11.61 -10.37
C THR A 591 -14.78 -11.74 -10.48
N ASN A 592 -15.49 -11.21 -9.49
CA ASN A 592 -16.96 -11.23 -9.41
C ASN A 592 -17.62 -10.08 -10.17
N GLY A 593 -16.84 -9.16 -10.75
CA GLY A 593 -17.35 -8.04 -11.54
C GLY A 593 -17.87 -6.87 -10.69
N SER A 594 -17.48 -6.80 -9.41
CA SER A 594 -17.91 -5.75 -8.48
C SER A 594 -16.71 -5.07 -7.82
N LEU A 595 -16.75 -3.74 -7.66
CA LEU A 595 -15.70 -2.96 -6.97
C LEU A 595 -15.37 -3.47 -5.57
N THR A 596 -16.37 -3.94 -4.82
CA THR A 596 -16.17 -4.34 -3.40
C THR A 596 -15.86 -5.83 -3.23
N GLY A 597 -16.14 -6.65 -4.25
CA GLY A 597 -15.93 -8.11 -4.19
C GLY A 597 -14.68 -8.58 -4.93
N ASP A 598 -14.16 -7.78 -5.85
CA ASP A 598 -12.99 -8.11 -6.64
C ASP A 598 -11.70 -7.83 -5.86
N SER A 599 -10.72 -8.73 -5.97
CA SER A 599 -9.42 -8.58 -5.29
C SER A 599 -8.31 -9.30 -6.04
N GLY A 600 -7.05 -8.96 -5.72
CA GLY A 600 -5.89 -9.64 -6.28
C GLY A 600 -5.52 -9.24 -7.72
N TYR A 601 -6.06 -8.14 -8.25
CA TYR A 601 -5.63 -7.57 -9.52
C TYR A 601 -5.73 -6.04 -9.56
N GLY A 602 -5.04 -5.42 -10.53
CA GLY A 602 -5.02 -3.97 -10.70
C GLY A 602 -6.30 -3.38 -11.30
N ARG A 603 -6.64 -2.15 -10.88
CA ARG A 603 -7.78 -1.39 -11.41
C ARG A 603 -7.52 0.11 -11.31
N LEU A 604 -7.97 0.89 -12.28
CA LEU A 604 -8.09 2.34 -12.15
C LEU A 604 -9.49 2.72 -11.70
N VAL A 605 -9.61 3.47 -10.60
CA VAL A 605 -10.87 4.02 -10.09
C VAL A 605 -10.82 5.54 -10.27
N VAL A 606 -11.49 6.05 -11.29
CA VAL A 606 -11.40 7.44 -11.74
C VAL A 606 -12.66 8.19 -11.34
N SER A 607 -12.52 9.35 -10.69
CA SER A 607 -13.69 10.13 -10.24
C SER A 607 -14.38 10.85 -11.40
N GLY A 608 -13.64 11.20 -12.46
CA GLY A 608 -14.13 11.86 -13.66
C GLY A 608 -14.12 10.96 -14.90
N ALA A 609 -14.03 11.59 -16.08
CA ALA A 609 -14.07 10.90 -17.36
C ALA A 609 -12.76 10.17 -17.68
N VAL A 610 -12.89 9.02 -18.37
CA VAL A 610 -11.78 8.28 -18.96
C VAL A 610 -11.87 8.29 -20.48
N ASN A 611 -10.77 8.66 -21.16
CA ASN A 611 -10.68 8.66 -22.62
C ASN A 611 -9.49 7.82 -23.09
N LEU A 612 -9.76 6.62 -23.63
CA LEU A 612 -8.72 5.76 -24.22
C LEU A 612 -8.77 5.92 -25.73
N ALA A 613 -7.71 6.42 -26.36
CA ALA A 613 -7.68 6.60 -27.80
C ALA A 613 -7.79 5.25 -28.54
N ALA A 614 -8.44 5.27 -29.71
CA ALA A 614 -8.51 4.11 -30.60
C ALA A 614 -7.12 3.56 -30.91
N GLY A 615 -6.97 2.23 -30.88
CA GLY A 615 -5.69 1.56 -31.07
C GLY A 615 -4.72 1.61 -29.88
N SER A 616 -5.08 2.27 -28.76
CA SER A 616 -4.29 2.15 -27.52
C SER A 616 -4.34 0.72 -26.96
N ALA A 617 -3.36 0.36 -26.13
CA ALA A 617 -3.22 -1.01 -25.64
C ALA A 617 -3.74 -1.18 -24.21
N VAL A 618 -4.32 -2.35 -23.95
CA VAL A 618 -4.67 -2.85 -22.62
C VAL A 618 -4.08 -4.24 -22.49
N SER A 619 -3.19 -4.44 -21.54
CA SER A 619 -2.51 -5.72 -21.37
C SER A 619 -2.65 -6.29 -19.98
N PHE A 620 -2.54 -7.61 -19.87
CA PHE A 620 -2.48 -8.31 -18.60
C PHE A 620 -1.08 -8.88 -18.38
N ALA A 621 -0.64 -8.89 -17.13
CA ALA A 621 0.59 -9.52 -16.71
C ALA A 621 0.38 -10.27 -15.40
N GLN A 622 0.98 -11.45 -15.29
CA GLN A 622 1.05 -12.17 -14.03
C GLN A 622 2.04 -11.45 -13.09
N VAL A 623 1.60 -11.11 -11.87
CA VAL A 623 2.49 -10.63 -10.80
C VAL A 623 3.11 -11.82 -10.08
N ASN A 624 2.31 -12.86 -9.88
CA ASN A 624 2.69 -14.20 -9.43
C ASN A 624 2.04 -15.22 -10.38
N PRO A 625 2.50 -16.49 -10.44
CA PRO A 625 1.92 -17.50 -11.34
C PRO A 625 0.38 -17.52 -11.25
N TYR A 626 -0.26 -17.26 -12.40
CA TYR A 626 -1.71 -17.16 -12.51
C TYR A 626 -2.19 -17.79 -13.82
N PRO A 627 -3.07 -18.81 -13.78
CA PRO A 627 -3.59 -19.45 -14.98
C PRO A 627 -4.74 -18.61 -15.57
N PHE A 628 -4.41 -17.82 -16.59
CA PHE A 628 -5.45 -17.20 -17.41
C PHE A 628 -6.25 -18.27 -18.15
N ALA A 629 -7.58 -18.15 -18.13
CA ALA A 629 -8.50 -19.10 -18.74
C ALA A 629 -9.66 -18.38 -19.43
N ALA A 630 -10.20 -19.02 -20.46
CA ALA A 630 -11.39 -18.54 -21.17
C ALA A 630 -12.56 -18.33 -20.19
N GLY A 631 -13.29 -17.23 -20.36
CA GLY A 631 -14.44 -16.85 -19.54
C GLY A 631 -14.10 -15.98 -18.32
N GLN A 632 -12.81 -15.84 -17.95
CA GLN A 632 -12.39 -14.90 -16.90
C GLN A 632 -12.64 -13.46 -17.32
N ARG A 633 -13.10 -12.63 -16.39
CA ARG A 633 -13.44 -11.21 -16.64
C ARG A 633 -12.78 -10.31 -15.62
N TYR A 634 -12.38 -9.12 -16.00
CA TYR A 634 -11.76 -8.15 -15.10
C TYR A 634 -12.36 -6.78 -15.33
N VAL A 635 -12.81 -6.12 -14.27
CA VAL A 635 -13.16 -4.70 -14.31
C VAL A 635 -11.87 -3.92 -14.08
N ILE A 636 -11.31 -3.35 -15.14
CA ILE A 636 -9.96 -2.78 -15.11
C ILE A 636 -9.96 -1.25 -14.99
N VAL A 637 -11.07 -0.63 -15.36
CA VAL A 637 -11.33 0.80 -15.17
C VAL A 637 -12.76 0.96 -14.69
N ASP A 638 -12.95 1.78 -13.67
CA ASP A 638 -14.24 2.28 -13.20
C ASP A 638 -14.18 3.81 -13.23
N ALA A 639 -15.09 4.46 -13.96
CA ALA A 639 -15.05 5.91 -14.23
C ALA A 639 -16.43 6.56 -14.08
N SER A 640 -16.49 7.89 -14.13
CA SER A 640 -17.77 8.59 -14.31
C SER A 640 -18.39 8.21 -15.66
N SER A 641 -19.70 7.96 -15.73
CA SER A 641 -20.37 7.72 -17.02
C SER A 641 -20.40 8.95 -17.93
N THR A 642 -20.23 10.15 -17.37
CA THR A 642 -20.29 11.40 -18.12
C THR A 642 -18.96 11.67 -18.83
N GLY A 643 -18.97 11.65 -20.17
CA GLY A 643 -17.82 12.00 -21.00
C GLY A 643 -16.74 10.92 -21.11
N THR A 644 -16.98 9.72 -20.59
CA THR A 644 -16.08 8.56 -20.74
C THR A 644 -16.25 7.91 -22.11
N ASN A 645 -15.13 7.62 -22.77
CA ASN A 645 -15.06 6.84 -23.99
C ASN A 645 -13.83 5.92 -23.98
N TYR A 646 -14.07 4.61 -23.91
CA TYR A 646 -13.01 3.61 -23.92
C TYR A 646 -12.57 3.21 -25.33
N ASN A 647 -13.37 3.47 -26.38
CA ASN A 647 -13.15 2.93 -27.72
C ASN A 647 -12.88 1.41 -27.71
N GLU A 648 -13.57 0.67 -26.83
CA GLU A 648 -13.29 -0.71 -26.44
C GLU A 648 -13.24 -1.69 -27.62
N GLY A 649 -14.03 -1.46 -28.68
CA GLY A 649 -13.99 -2.27 -29.90
C GLY A 649 -12.75 -2.08 -30.77
N THR A 650 -11.93 -1.06 -30.49
CA THR A 650 -10.72 -0.71 -31.28
C THR A 650 -9.43 -0.77 -30.47
N LEU A 651 -9.50 -1.11 -29.17
CA LEU A 651 -8.33 -1.27 -28.33
C LEU A 651 -7.57 -2.55 -28.69
N ARG A 652 -6.25 -2.54 -28.44
CA ARG A 652 -5.39 -3.70 -28.59
C ARG A 652 -5.26 -4.42 -27.26
N TYR A 653 -5.91 -5.57 -27.14
CA TYR A 653 -5.82 -6.40 -25.93
C TYR A 653 -4.76 -7.50 -26.03
N GLY A 654 -4.21 -7.92 -24.89
CA GLY A 654 -3.33 -9.10 -24.83
C GLY A 654 -2.88 -9.47 -23.42
N ILE A 655 -2.42 -10.70 -23.24
CA ILE A 655 -1.75 -11.16 -22.00
C ILE A 655 -0.27 -11.39 -22.33
N ARG A 656 0.65 -10.81 -21.55
CA ARG A 656 2.09 -11.04 -21.77
C ARG A 656 2.45 -12.51 -21.56
N GLY A 657 3.15 -13.10 -22.53
CA GLY A 657 3.58 -14.49 -22.49
C GLY A 657 2.52 -15.50 -22.94
N TYR A 658 1.40 -15.04 -23.48
CA TYR A 658 0.30 -15.87 -23.97
C TYR A 658 -0.06 -15.51 -25.41
N ASN A 659 -0.41 -16.51 -26.20
CA ASN A 659 -1.24 -16.30 -27.39
C ASN A 659 -2.69 -16.17 -26.91
N SER A 660 -3.27 -14.97 -27.00
CA SER A 660 -4.51 -14.66 -26.31
C SER A 660 -5.46 -13.83 -27.16
N VAL A 661 -6.76 -14.07 -26.96
CA VAL A 661 -7.84 -13.25 -27.51
C VAL A 661 -8.65 -12.73 -26.33
N LEU A 662 -8.77 -11.41 -26.24
CA LEU A 662 -9.55 -10.73 -25.22
C LEU A 662 -10.49 -9.74 -25.89
N THR A 663 -11.63 -9.48 -25.25
CA THR A 663 -12.61 -8.49 -25.69
C THR A 663 -12.92 -7.51 -24.57
N GLY A 664 -13.14 -6.25 -24.90
CA GLY A 664 -13.61 -5.23 -23.96
C GLY A 664 -15.09 -4.91 -24.16
N ALA A 665 -15.75 -4.57 -23.07
CA ALA A 665 -17.10 -4.03 -23.05
C ALA A 665 -17.18 -2.83 -22.11
N ASN A 666 -17.89 -1.78 -22.54
CA ASN A 666 -18.28 -0.67 -21.68
C ASN A 666 -19.61 -1.01 -21.00
N VAL A 667 -19.62 -1.05 -19.66
CA VAL A 667 -20.82 -1.33 -18.85
C VAL A 667 -21.14 -0.10 -18.01
N THR A 668 -22.28 0.54 -18.27
CA THR A 668 -22.70 1.73 -17.52
C THR A 668 -23.79 1.40 -16.51
N ALA A 669 -23.60 1.74 -15.24
CA ALA A 669 -24.60 1.57 -14.18
C ALA A 669 -24.44 2.66 -13.10
N ASN A 670 -25.54 3.15 -12.52
CA ASN A 670 -25.54 4.10 -11.39
C ASN A 670 -24.67 5.36 -11.59
N GLY A 671 -24.58 5.89 -12.81
CA GLY A 671 -23.73 7.06 -13.13
C GLY A 671 -22.23 6.77 -13.23
N ARG A 672 -21.84 5.49 -13.24
CA ARG A 672 -20.48 5.00 -13.48
C ARG A 672 -20.41 4.22 -14.78
N SER A 673 -19.21 4.11 -15.34
CA SER A 673 -18.88 3.40 -16.58
C SER A 673 -17.66 2.53 -16.33
N ASP A 674 -17.84 1.22 -16.48
CA ASP A 674 -16.81 0.22 -16.25
C ASP A 674 -16.27 -0.30 -17.59
N LEU A 675 -14.93 -0.41 -17.70
CA LEU A 675 -14.30 -1.18 -18.76
C LEU A 675 -14.07 -2.62 -18.27
N VAL A 676 -14.89 -3.53 -18.79
CA VAL A 676 -14.81 -4.96 -18.48
C VAL A 676 -14.06 -5.67 -19.60
N VAL A 677 -12.97 -6.35 -19.26
CA VAL A 677 -12.20 -7.16 -20.22
C VAL A 677 -12.41 -8.64 -19.96
N THR A 678 -12.80 -9.38 -21.00
CA THR A 678 -13.05 -10.82 -20.97
C THR A 678 -11.94 -11.57 -21.69
N VAL A 679 -11.41 -12.62 -21.07
CA VAL A 679 -10.50 -13.57 -21.71
C VAL A 679 -11.34 -14.54 -22.55
N VAL A 680 -11.18 -14.50 -23.87
CA VAL A 680 -11.86 -15.43 -24.80
C VAL A 680 -11.04 -16.71 -24.96
N SER A 681 -9.72 -16.56 -25.10
CA SER A 681 -8.75 -17.66 -25.10
C SER A 681 -7.40 -17.17 -24.59
N ALA A 682 -6.63 -18.06 -23.96
CA ALA A 682 -5.29 -17.76 -23.46
C ALA A 682 -4.46 -19.04 -23.42
N ASP A 683 -3.58 -19.20 -24.40
CA ASP A 683 -2.62 -20.31 -24.46
C ASP A 683 -1.23 -19.80 -24.10
N LEU A 684 -0.60 -20.43 -23.10
CA LEU A 684 0.78 -20.13 -22.71
C LEU A 684 1.73 -20.34 -23.89
N ILE A 685 2.56 -19.34 -24.21
CA ILE A 685 3.62 -19.50 -25.21
C ILE A 685 4.72 -20.38 -24.60
N PRO A 686 5.01 -21.57 -25.16
CA PRO A 686 6.04 -22.46 -24.63
C PRO A 686 7.41 -21.77 -24.68
N THR A 687 8.15 -21.72 -23.57
CA THR A 687 9.53 -21.24 -23.55
C THR A 687 10.45 -22.31 -24.13
N THR A 688 11.26 -21.96 -25.13
CA THR A 688 12.06 -22.91 -25.92
C THR A 688 13.22 -23.53 -25.11
N SER A 689 13.17 -24.85 -24.90
CA SER A 689 14.32 -25.77 -24.87
C SER A 689 13.97 -26.94 -25.80
N PRO A 690 14.90 -27.47 -26.64
CA PRO A 690 14.52 -28.22 -27.82
C PRO A 690 14.35 -29.72 -27.55
N THR A 691 13.21 -30.30 -27.93
CA THR A 691 13.09 -31.69 -28.43
C THR A 691 11.76 -31.84 -29.21
N PRO A 692 11.64 -32.83 -30.12
CA PRO A 692 11.57 -32.67 -31.56
C PRO A 692 10.14 -32.55 -32.14
N ALA A 693 10.12 -32.09 -33.40
CA ALA A 693 8.98 -31.82 -34.27
C ALA A 693 8.16 -33.09 -34.68
N PRO A 694 6.93 -32.91 -35.22
CA PRO A 694 5.72 -33.68 -34.87
C PRO A 694 5.29 -34.77 -35.87
N ALA A 695 4.35 -35.61 -35.44
CA ALA A 695 3.59 -36.55 -36.28
C ALA A 695 2.35 -35.87 -36.95
N PRO A 696 1.83 -36.41 -38.08
CA PRO A 696 0.99 -35.67 -39.02
C PRO A 696 -0.47 -35.50 -38.58
N ALA A 697 -1.07 -34.40 -39.06
CA ALA A 697 -2.42 -33.94 -38.79
C ALA A 697 -3.54 -34.84 -39.38
N PRO A 698 -4.69 -35.00 -38.69
CA PRO A 698 -5.94 -35.44 -39.30
C PRO A 698 -6.72 -34.30 -39.97
N ALA A 699 -7.56 -34.68 -40.94
CA ALA A 699 -8.33 -33.88 -41.89
C ALA A 699 -9.40 -32.93 -41.27
N PRO A 700 -9.93 -31.97 -42.05
CA PRO A 700 -10.74 -30.85 -41.54
C PRO A 700 -12.09 -31.31 -40.98
N ALA A 701 -12.42 -30.87 -39.77
CA ALA A 701 -13.73 -31.06 -39.17
C ALA A 701 -14.74 -30.00 -39.68
N PRO A 702 -16.05 -30.34 -39.76
CA PRO A 702 -17.08 -29.46 -40.33
C PRO A 702 -17.34 -28.22 -39.47
N ALA A 703 -17.96 -27.21 -40.07
CA ALA A 703 -18.33 -25.94 -39.44
C ALA A 703 -19.02 -26.12 -38.06
N PRO A 704 -18.79 -25.22 -37.07
CA PRO A 704 -19.37 -25.37 -35.75
C PRO A 704 -20.89 -25.20 -35.80
N ALA A 705 -21.60 -26.27 -35.47
CA ALA A 705 -22.99 -26.19 -35.05
C ALA A 705 -23.06 -25.45 -33.70
N PRO A 706 -24.17 -24.73 -33.40
CA PRO A 706 -24.36 -24.06 -32.11
C PRO A 706 -24.15 -25.06 -30.97
N VAL A 707 -23.27 -24.70 -30.03
CA VAL A 707 -22.87 -25.58 -28.92
C VAL A 707 -24.12 -25.87 -28.07
N PRO A 708 -24.60 -27.12 -27.99
CA PRO A 708 -25.72 -27.46 -27.12
C PRO A 708 -25.31 -27.27 -25.66
N SER A 709 -26.23 -26.78 -24.83
CA SER A 709 -26.06 -26.76 -23.37
C SER A 709 -25.70 -28.17 -22.87
N PRO A 710 -24.67 -28.34 -22.02
CA PRO A 710 -24.28 -29.63 -21.46
C PRO A 710 -25.28 -30.18 -20.44
N ALA A 711 -26.33 -29.42 -20.08
CA ALA A 711 -27.43 -29.91 -19.26
C ALA A 711 -28.22 -30.99 -20.00
N THR A 712 -28.54 -32.08 -19.31
CA THR A 712 -29.29 -33.23 -19.84
C THR A 712 -30.67 -33.38 -19.20
N VAL A 713 -30.94 -32.64 -18.12
CA VAL A 713 -32.23 -32.64 -17.43
C VAL A 713 -33.18 -31.61 -18.07
N PRO A 714 -34.43 -31.97 -18.42
CA PRO A 714 -35.35 -31.10 -19.17
C PRO A 714 -35.59 -29.72 -18.56
N ASN A 715 -35.85 -29.63 -17.25
CA ASN A 715 -36.04 -28.35 -16.57
C ASN A 715 -34.75 -27.52 -16.56
N ALA A 716 -33.59 -28.16 -16.37
CA ALA A 716 -32.31 -27.47 -16.41
C ALA A 716 -32.01 -26.91 -17.81
N GLN A 717 -32.29 -27.70 -18.86
CA GLN A 717 -32.19 -27.24 -20.24
C GLN A 717 -33.13 -26.08 -20.52
N ALA A 718 -34.39 -26.13 -20.09
CA ALA A 718 -35.36 -25.07 -20.33
C ALA A 718 -34.91 -23.73 -19.73
N ALA A 719 -34.49 -23.72 -18.46
CA ALA A 719 -34.04 -22.50 -17.78
C ALA A 719 -32.75 -21.92 -18.40
N LEU A 720 -31.76 -22.78 -18.68
CA LEU A 720 -30.49 -22.35 -19.30
C LEU A 720 -30.69 -21.91 -20.75
N THR A 721 -31.60 -22.55 -21.50
CA THR A 721 -31.93 -22.16 -22.88
C THR A 721 -32.65 -20.82 -22.89
N GLY A 722 -33.63 -20.60 -22.00
CA GLY A 722 -34.27 -19.29 -21.83
C GLY A 722 -33.24 -18.21 -21.48
N LEU A 723 -32.35 -18.47 -20.50
CA LEU A 723 -31.28 -17.55 -20.15
C LEU A 723 -30.33 -17.29 -21.34
N SER A 724 -30.01 -18.30 -22.16
CA SER A 724 -29.12 -18.16 -23.31
C SER A 724 -29.64 -17.21 -24.40
N GLN A 725 -30.94 -16.92 -24.41
CA GLN A 725 -31.57 -15.97 -25.34
C GLN A 725 -31.42 -14.52 -24.89
N TYR A 726 -30.81 -14.28 -23.72
CA TYR A 726 -30.57 -12.94 -23.20
C TYR A 726 -29.57 -12.18 -24.08
N THR A 727 -29.99 -11.00 -24.57
CA THR A 727 -29.19 -10.16 -25.48
C THR A 727 -28.15 -9.28 -24.77
N GLY A 728 -28.17 -9.21 -23.43
CA GLY A 728 -27.15 -8.51 -22.64
C GLY A 728 -27.37 -7.02 -22.40
N ILE A 729 -28.50 -6.45 -22.84
CA ILE A 729 -28.68 -4.99 -22.94
C ILE A 729 -29.52 -4.40 -21.79
N SER A 730 -30.32 -5.19 -21.08
CA SER A 730 -31.37 -4.63 -20.20
C SER A 730 -31.04 -4.55 -18.70
N ASP A 731 -30.19 -5.44 -18.18
CA ASP A 731 -29.89 -5.50 -16.73
C ASP A 731 -28.48 -6.09 -16.43
N PRO A 732 -27.66 -5.41 -15.60
CA PRO A 732 -26.33 -5.90 -15.19
C PRO A 732 -26.34 -7.19 -14.35
N GLY A 733 -27.34 -7.39 -13.48
CA GLY A 733 -27.46 -8.60 -12.67
C GLY A 733 -27.77 -9.82 -13.54
N LEU A 734 -28.68 -9.66 -14.51
CA LEU A 734 -29.01 -10.71 -15.47
C LEU A 734 -27.82 -11.02 -16.40
N LEU A 735 -27.02 -10.01 -16.75
CA LEU A 735 -25.78 -10.22 -17.50
C LEU A 735 -24.76 -11.03 -16.69
N ASN A 736 -24.63 -10.78 -15.39
CA ASN A 736 -23.77 -11.58 -14.51
C ASN A 736 -24.23 -13.04 -14.44
N LEU A 737 -25.54 -13.26 -14.33
CA LEU A 737 -26.11 -14.60 -14.35
C LEU A 737 -25.90 -15.33 -15.68
N TYR A 738 -26.16 -14.66 -16.81
CA TYR A 738 -25.90 -15.18 -18.16
C TYR A 738 -24.42 -15.57 -18.34
N ASN A 739 -23.51 -14.71 -17.86
CA ASN A 739 -22.09 -14.95 -17.95
C ASN A 739 -21.63 -16.15 -17.11
N ALA A 740 -22.18 -16.32 -15.91
CA ALA A 740 -21.89 -17.47 -15.05
C ALA A 740 -22.47 -18.77 -15.64
N SER A 741 -23.63 -18.71 -16.29
CA SER A 741 -24.23 -19.89 -16.94
C SER A 741 -23.45 -20.34 -18.18
N MET A 742 -22.87 -19.42 -18.96
CA MET A 742 -21.98 -19.75 -20.06
C MET A 742 -20.69 -20.44 -19.62
N ALA A 743 -20.17 -20.12 -18.42
CA ALA A 743 -19.00 -20.79 -17.86
C ALA A 743 -19.28 -22.27 -17.50
N LEU A 744 -20.54 -22.66 -17.33
CA LEU A 744 -20.93 -24.06 -17.11
C LEU A 744 -20.72 -24.93 -18.35
N ASN A 745 -20.66 -24.35 -19.56
CA ASN A 745 -20.29 -25.07 -20.80
C ASN A 745 -18.83 -25.57 -20.79
N LEU A 746 -18.00 -25.04 -19.89
CA LEU A 746 -16.63 -25.50 -19.63
C LEU A 746 -16.54 -26.45 -18.43
N GLY A 747 -17.65 -26.66 -17.70
CA GLY A 747 -17.75 -27.53 -16.54
C GLY A 747 -18.22 -28.95 -16.89
N SER A 748 -18.78 -29.66 -15.90
CA SER A 748 -19.41 -30.97 -16.09
C SER A 748 -20.91 -30.85 -16.35
N THR A 749 -21.49 -31.87 -16.99
CA THR A 749 -22.96 -32.03 -17.13
C THR A 749 -23.69 -31.92 -15.78
N ASP A 750 -23.09 -32.40 -14.70
CA ASP A 750 -23.67 -32.33 -13.36
C ASP A 750 -23.76 -30.88 -12.85
N ALA A 751 -22.73 -30.07 -13.07
CA ALA A 751 -22.75 -28.65 -12.69
C ALA A 751 -23.80 -27.86 -13.47
N ALA A 752 -23.97 -28.17 -14.77
CA ALA A 752 -24.99 -27.55 -15.60
C ALA A 752 -26.42 -27.99 -15.20
N ASN A 753 -26.61 -29.28 -14.89
CA ASN A 753 -27.88 -29.79 -14.38
C ASN A 753 -28.23 -29.16 -13.02
N HIS A 754 -27.26 -29.05 -12.10
CA HIS A 754 -27.43 -28.43 -10.79
C HIS A 754 -27.86 -26.96 -10.91
N ALA A 755 -27.08 -26.15 -11.63
CA ALA A 755 -27.38 -24.74 -11.86
C ALA A 755 -28.74 -24.55 -12.56
N GLY A 756 -28.99 -25.29 -13.64
CA GLY A 756 -30.23 -25.20 -14.37
C GLY A 756 -31.45 -25.57 -13.52
N LYS A 757 -31.37 -26.59 -12.65
CA LYS A 757 -32.45 -26.93 -11.71
C LYS A 757 -32.72 -25.79 -10.71
N GLN A 758 -31.69 -25.15 -10.18
CA GLN A 758 -31.85 -24.00 -9.27
C GLN A 758 -32.44 -22.75 -9.95
N LEU A 759 -32.22 -22.59 -11.26
CA LEU A 759 -32.78 -21.49 -12.05
C LEU A 759 -34.26 -21.68 -12.42
N ASN A 760 -34.84 -22.84 -12.15
CA ASN A 760 -36.29 -23.03 -12.28
C ASN A 760 -37.04 -22.40 -11.11
N PRO A 761 -38.30 -21.96 -11.29
CA PRO A 761 -39.14 -21.55 -10.17
C PRO A 761 -39.29 -22.72 -9.18
N VAL A 762 -39.57 -22.42 -7.91
CA VAL A 762 -39.90 -23.46 -6.92
C VAL A 762 -41.05 -24.30 -7.49
N SER A 763 -40.89 -25.62 -7.52
CA SER A 763 -41.81 -26.55 -8.21
C SER A 763 -43.24 -26.36 -7.71
N GLN A 764 -44.09 -25.75 -8.53
CA GLN A 764 -45.50 -25.50 -8.19
C GLN A 764 -46.23 -26.82 -7.90
N GLY A 765 -45.80 -27.94 -8.47
CA GLY A 765 -46.31 -29.28 -8.15
C GLY A 765 -46.04 -29.76 -6.72
N SER A 766 -44.84 -29.52 -6.17
CA SER A 766 -44.54 -29.90 -4.77
C SER A 766 -45.26 -28.98 -3.78
N THR A 767 -45.36 -27.69 -4.09
CA THR A 767 -46.15 -26.74 -3.29
C THR A 767 -47.65 -27.05 -3.34
N ALA A 768 -48.17 -27.50 -4.49
CA ALA A 768 -49.55 -27.93 -4.65
C ALA A 768 -49.85 -29.15 -3.77
N GLN A 769 -49.06 -30.22 -3.87
CA GLN A 769 -49.26 -31.44 -3.07
C GLN A 769 -49.18 -31.16 -1.56
N ALA A 770 -48.23 -30.34 -1.13
CA ALA A 770 -48.11 -29.95 0.28
C ALA A 770 -49.24 -29.04 0.77
N ALA A 771 -49.82 -28.22 -0.11
CA ALA A 771 -51.00 -27.40 0.19
C ALA A 771 -52.31 -28.21 0.18
N LEU A 772 -52.37 -29.27 -0.63
CA LEU A 772 -53.50 -30.22 -0.67
C LEU A 772 -53.54 -31.11 0.58
N ALA A 773 -52.39 -31.54 1.11
CA ALA A 773 -52.32 -32.52 2.21
C ALA A 773 -53.12 -32.13 3.46
N PRO A 774 -52.98 -30.91 4.04
CA PRO A 774 -53.81 -30.48 5.17
C PRO A 774 -55.30 -30.44 4.84
N THR A 775 -55.66 -30.06 3.61
CA THR A 775 -57.05 -30.02 3.15
C THR A 775 -57.65 -31.42 3.00
N LEU A 776 -56.88 -32.38 2.48
CA LEU A 776 -57.30 -33.79 2.40
C LEU A 776 -57.46 -34.41 3.79
N ASP A 777 -56.58 -34.05 4.74
CA ASP A 777 -56.74 -34.44 6.13
C ASP A 777 -58.01 -33.84 6.75
N VAL A 778 -58.34 -32.58 6.47
CA VAL A 778 -59.63 -32.00 6.89
C VAL A 778 -60.82 -32.82 6.35
N LEU A 779 -60.77 -33.29 5.09
CA LEU A 779 -61.83 -34.16 4.55
C LEU A 779 -61.89 -35.53 5.24
N ASN A 780 -60.74 -36.13 5.55
CA ASN A 780 -60.67 -37.37 6.32
C ASN A 780 -61.25 -37.20 7.74
N ILE A 781 -61.00 -36.03 8.35
CA ILE A 781 -61.52 -35.65 9.65
C ILE A 781 -63.05 -35.51 9.59
N ILE A 782 -63.59 -34.86 8.57
CA ILE A 782 -65.04 -34.76 8.33
C ILE A 782 -65.67 -36.15 8.18
N SER A 783 -65.07 -37.04 7.38
CA SER A 783 -65.55 -38.43 7.21
C SER A 783 -65.50 -39.21 8.54
N THR A 784 -64.41 -39.09 9.30
CA THR A 784 -64.26 -39.75 10.62
C THR A 784 -65.25 -39.19 11.64
N HIS A 785 -65.49 -37.88 11.60
CA HIS A 785 -66.51 -37.22 12.42
C HIS A 785 -67.89 -37.76 12.06
N ALA A 786 -68.25 -37.80 10.78
CA ALA A 786 -69.50 -38.38 10.29
C ALA A 786 -69.70 -39.83 10.76
N ASP A 787 -68.65 -40.63 10.68
CA ASP A 787 -68.67 -42.01 11.17
C ASP A 787 -68.81 -42.13 12.70
N SER A 788 -68.22 -41.20 13.46
CA SER A 788 -68.43 -41.11 14.91
C SER A 788 -69.89 -40.83 15.29
N MET A 789 -70.62 -40.11 14.44
CA MET A 789 -72.04 -39.80 14.66
C MET A 789 -72.90 -41.05 14.49
N ARG A 790 -72.59 -41.89 13.50
CA ARG A 790 -73.28 -43.16 13.23
C ARG A 790 -73.08 -44.16 14.37
N LEU A 791 -71.88 -44.24 14.94
CA LEU A 791 -71.61 -45.14 16.06
C LEU A 791 -72.33 -44.71 17.35
N ALA A 792 -72.44 -43.40 17.60
CA ALA A 792 -73.21 -42.87 18.71
C ALA A 792 -74.74 -43.10 18.57
N GLN A 793 -75.27 -43.13 17.34
CA GLN A 793 -76.67 -43.49 17.06
C GLN A 793 -76.93 -45.00 17.16
N ALA A 794 -75.99 -45.85 16.74
CA ALA A 794 -76.12 -47.31 16.79
C ALA A 794 -75.97 -47.89 18.21
N GLY A 795 -75.22 -47.21 19.10
CA GLY A 795 -74.98 -47.60 20.49
C GLY A 795 -76.17 -47.40 21.46
N GLY A 796 -77.38 -47.14 20.96
CA GLY A 796 -78.60 -47.20 21.78
C GLY A 796 -78.71 -46.16 22.89
N LEU A 797 -78.03 -45.00 22.79
CA LEU A 797 -78.28 -43.85 23.66
C LEU A 797 -79.52 -43.03 23.21
N SER A 798 -80.45 -43.64 22.45
CA SER A 798 -81.79 -43.09 22.27
C SER A 798 -82.49 -43.16 23.63
N GLY A 799 -82.89 -41.99 24.13
CA GLY A 799 -83.44 -41.78 25.46
C GLY A 799 -84.38 -42.88 25.95
N VAL A 800 -84.09 -43.31 27.17
CA VAL A 800 -85.10 -43.78 28.12
C VAL A 800 -86.29 -42.82 28.04
N SER A 801 -87.49 -43.39 27.96
CA SER A 801 -88.81 -42.74 27.89
C SER A 801 -89.00 -41.52 28.82
N THR A 802 -88.45 -40.35 28.47
CA THR A 802 -88.73 -39.06 29.13
C THR A 802 -89.13 -37.92 28.18
N GLY A 803 -89.23 -38.16 26.86
CA GLY A 803 -89.81 -37.18 25.92
C GLY A 803 -88.91 -36.00 25.53
N GLU A 804 -87.62 -36.04 25.82
CA GLU A 804 -86.64 -35.05 25.32
C GLU A 804 -86.10 -35.49 23.95
N ALA A 805 -86.08 -34.56 22.98
CA ALA A 805 -85.58 -34.81 21.62
C ALA A 805 -84.08 -35.16 21.64
N ALA A 806 -83.63 -35.98 20.67
CA ALA A 806 -82.22 -36.30 20.52
C ALA A 806 -81.36 -35.01 20.39
N PRO A 807 -80.15 -34.96 20.98
CA PRO A 807 -79.25 -33.80 20.91
C PRO A 807 -79.10 -33.29 19.47
N ALA A 808 -79.67 -32.11 19.19
CA ALA A 808 -79.79 -31.59 17.85
C ALA A 808 -78.50 -30.94 17.37
N TRP A 809 -77.68 -30.40 18.29
CA TRP A 809 -76.47 -29.65 17.97
C TRP A 809 -75.20 -30.36 18.46
N GLY A 810 -74.18 -30.40 17.60
CA GLY A 810 -72.85 -30.89 17.93
C GLY A 810 -71.80 -29.81 17.72
N VAL A 811 -70.87 -29.66 18.66
CA VAL A 811 -69.68 -28.82 18.51
C VAL A 811 -68.45 -29.69 18.70
N TRP A 812 -67.46 -29.52 17.83
CA TRP A 812 -66.21 -30.25 17.91
C TRP A 812 -65.02 -29.39 17.52
N GLY A 813 -63.88 -29.69 18.14
CA GLY A 813 -62.59 -29.09 17.83
C GLY A 813 -61.55 -30.18 17.61
N GLN A 814 -60.59 -29.91 16.73
CA GLN A 814 -59.56 -30.88 16.38
C GLN A 814 -58.22 -30.22 16.07
N ALA A 815 -57.15 -30.82 16.54
CA ALA A 815 -55.78 -30.51 16.14
C ALA A 815 -55.21 -31.67 15.31
N PHE A 816 -54.40 -31.34 14.30
CA PHE A 816 -53.69 -32.32 13.50
C PHE A 816 -52.30 -31.84 13.12
N GLY A 817 -51.42 -32.78 12.81
CA GLY A 817 -50.08 -32.51 12.33
C GLY A 817 -49.51 -33.72 11.61
N GLY A 818 -48.61 -33.45 10.67
CA GLY A 818 -48.05 -34.50 9.84
C GLY A 818 -46.74 -34.11 9.16
N HIS A 819 -46.12 -35.14 8.61
CA HIS A 819 -44.91 -35.05 7.81
C HIS A 819 -45.12 -35.80 6.50
N ALA A 820 -44.70 -35.22 5.39
CA ALA A 820 -44.69 -35.85 4.08
C ALA A 820 -43.31 -35.76 3.45
N HIS A 821 -42.87 -36.82 2.80
CA HIS A 821 -41.64 -36.87 2.06
C HIS A 821 -41.90 -37.44 0.66
N GLN A 822 -41.33 -36.78 -0.34
CA GLN A 822 -41.31 -37.27 -1.72
C GLN A 822 -39.86 -37.27 -2.23
N GLY A 823 -39.42 -38.41 -2.75
CA GLY A 823 -38.14 -38.52 -3.45
C GLY A 823 -38.16 -37.84 -4.83
N GLN A 824 -37.01 -37.86 -5.52
CA GLN A 824 -36.92 -37.38 -6.89
C GLN A 824 -37.87 -38.16 -7.81
N ARG A 825 -38.64 -37.46 -8.65
CA ARG A 825 -39.59 -38.04 -9.59
C ARG A 825 -39.59 -37.24 -10.89
N ASP A 826 -39.57 -37.93 -12.03
CA ASP A 826 -39.52 -37.32 -13.38
C ASP A 826 -38.41 -36.27 -13.56
N GLN A 827 -37.25 -36.54 -12.94
CA GLN A 827 -36.08 -35.65 -12.86
C GLN A 827 -36.35 -34.30 -12.18
N VAL A 828 -37.48 -34.18 -11.46
CA VAL A 828 -37.76 -33.10 -10.53
C VAL A 828 -37.30 -33.53 -9.15
N ASP A 829 -36.53 -32.68 -8.51
CA ASP A 829 -36.00 -32.88 -7.17
C ASP A 829 -37.12 -33.11 -6.13
N GLY A 830 -36.78 -33.85 -5.07
CA GLY A 830 -37.70 -34.21 -4.00
C GLY A 830 -37.98 -33.08 -3.02
N TYR A 831 -38.82 -33.38 -2.02
CA TYR A 831 -39.12 -32.45 -0.93
C TYR A 831 -39.47 -33.17 0.37
N SER A 832 -39.38 -32.42 1.47
CA SER A 832 -39.97 -32.77 2.76
C SER A 832 -40.93 -31.65 3.18
N ALA A 833 -42.06 -32.01 3.77
CA ALA A 833 -43.09 -31.08 4.19
C ALA A 833 -43.55 -31.40 5.61
N ASN A 834 -43.52 -30.41 6.48
CA ASN A 834 -44.15 -30.47 7.81
C ASN A 834 -45.41 -29.61 7.77
N PHE A 835 -46.53 -30.14 8.27
CA PHE A 835 -47.77 -29.39 8.31
C PHE A 835 -48.53 -29.64 9.62
N GLY A 836 -49.40 -28.71 9.96
CA GLY A 836 -50.30 -28.84 11.09
C GLY A 836 -51.35 -27.76 11.11
N GLY A 837 -52.42 -27.99 11.88
CA GLY A 837 -53.54 -27.09 11.89
C GLY A 837 -54.57 -27.38 12.97
N LEU A 838 -55.55 -26.49 13.01
CA LEU A 838 -56.70 -26.53 13.92
C LEU A 838 -57.98 -26.46 13.12
N LEU A 839 -58.98 -27.21 13.56
CA LEU A 839 -60.32 -27.22 13.01
C LEU A 839 -61.34 -26.94 14.11
N PHE A 840 -62.39 -26.23 13.74
CA PHE A 840 -63.57 -26.02 14.56
C PHE A 840 -64.81 -26.28 13.71
N GLY A 841 -65.70 -27.15 14.19
CA GLY A 841 -66.89 -27.55 13.46
C GLY A 841 -68.15 -27.48 14.31
N VAL A 842 -69.26 -27.23 13.63
CA VAL A 842 -70.61 -27.26 14.19
C VAL A 842 -71.52 -28.04 13.25
N ASP A 843 -72.39 -28.88 13.80
CA ASP A 843 -73.37 -29.65 13.03
C ASP A 843 -74.73 -29.70 13.72
N HIS A 844 -75.76 -29.91 12.90
CA HIS A 844 -77.15 -30.01 13.30
C HIS A 844 -77.82 -31.25 12.70
N ALA A 845 -78.48 -32.06 13.54
CA ALA A 845 -79.31 -33.17 13.09
C ALA A 845 -80.60 -32.63 12.45
N VAL A 846 -80.74 -32.79 11.13
CA VAL A 846 -81.89 -32.31 10.36
C VAL A 846 -83.07 -33.29 10.47
N SER A 847 -82.78 -34.58 10.56
CA SER A 847 -83.72 -35.66 10.88
C SER A 847 -82.96 -36.86 11.47
N ASP A 848 -83.67 -37.95 11.78
CA ASP A 848 -83.05 -39.19 12.28
C ASP A 848 -82.01 -39.77 11.31
N ALA A 849 -82.15 -39.52 10.01
CA ALA A 849 -81.26 -40.01 8.97
C ALA A 849 -80.30 -38.95 8.39
N TRP A 850 -80.57 -37.65 8.58
CA TRP A 850 -79.79 -36.56 7.97
C TRP A 850 -79.13 -35.66 9.00
N ARG A 851 -77.86 -35.35 8.75
CA ARG A 851 -77.12 -34.35 9.53
C ARG A 851 -76.29 -33.47 8.60
N ALA A 852 -76.24 -32.18 8.90
CA ALA A 852 -75.47 -31.21 8.12
C ALA A 852 -74.65 -30.31 9.05
N GLY A 853 -73.47 -29.88 8.60
CA GLY A 853 -72.59 -29.04 9.39
C GLY A 853 -71.58 -28.27 8.56
N GLY A 854 -70.87 -27.37 9.25
CA GLY A 854 -69.78 -26.59 8.69
C GLY A 854 -68.51 -26.76 9.51
N VAL A 855 -67.36 -26.59 8.87
CA VAL A 855 -66.05 -26.59 9.52
C VAL A 855 -65.21 -25.43 9.00
N PHE A 856 -64.60 -24.71 9.94
CA PHE A 856 -63.53 -23.77 9.69
C PHE A 856 -62.18 -24.43 10.01
N SER A 857 -61.19 -24.21 9.15
CA SER A 857 -59.85 -24.78 9.30
C SER A 857 -58.78 -23.72 9.10
N TYR A 858 -57.75 -23.77 9.95
CA TYR A 858 -56.50 -23.06 9.75
C TYR A 858 -55.36 -24.09 9.71
N SER A 859 -54.47 -23.97 8.73
CA SER A 859 -53.28 -24.82 8.68
C SER A 859 -52.06 -24.06 8.20
N ASN A 860 -50.89 -24.51 8.64
CA ASN A 860 -49.60 -24.07 8.16
C ASN A 860 -48.82 -25.28 7.62
N ALA A 861 -48.15 -25.10 6.49
CA ALA A 861 -47.20 -26.06 5.95
C ALA A 861 -45.86 -25.38 5.65
N LYS A 862 -44.76 -26.06 5.96
CA LYS A 862 -43.41 -25.68 5.53
C LYS A 862 -42.83 -26.79 4.66
N ILE A 863 -42.46 -26.43 3.45
CA ILE A 863 -41.83 -27.29 2.46
C ILE A 863 -40.35 -26.92 2.36
N SER A 864 -39.48 -27.92 2.40
CA SER A 864 -38.06 -27.80 2.09
C SER A 864 -37.72 -28.78 0.98
N ASN A 865 -37.14 -28.29 -0.12
CA ASN A 865 -36.69 -29.14 -1.22
C ASN A 865 -35.43 -29.92 -0.83
N THR A 866 -35.12 -30.97 -1.60
CA THR A 866 -33.90 -31.78 -1.45
C THR A 866 -33.18 -31.90 -2.79
N GLY A 867 -31.96 -32.47 -2.82
CA GLY A 867 -31.21 -32.62 -4.07
C GLY A 867 -30.51 -31.32 -4.50
N ASP A 868 -30.52 -31.02 -5.80
CA ASP A 868 -29.84 -29.84 -6.36
C ASP A 868 -30.51 -28.52 -5.97
N THR A 869 -31.80 -28.59 -5.63
CA THR A 869 -32.60 -27.47 -5.13
C THR A 869 -32.66 -27.39 -3.61
N ASP A 870 -31.75 -28.07 -2.89
CA ASP A 870 -31.59 -27.90 -1.45
C ASP A 870 -31.33 -26.42 -1.09
N GLY A 871 -31.96 -25.95 -0.02
CA GLY A 871 -32.04 -24.52 0.34
C GLY A 871 -33.27 -23.79 -0.18
N ASN A 872 -34.02 -24.34 -1.16
CA ASN A 872 -35.34 -23.80 -1.50
C ASN A 872 -36.36 -24.12 -0.40
N SER A 873 -37.15 -23.13 0.00
CA SER A 873 -38.20 -23.31 1.00
C SER A 873 -39.49 -22.59 0.63
N THR A 874 -40.62 -23.15 1.07
CA THR A 874 -41.94 -22.55 0.90
C THR A 874 -42.72 -22.66 2.20
N ARG A 875 -43.37 -21.58 2.62
CA ARG A 875 -44.33 -21.58 3.72
C ARG A 875 -45.72 -21.28 3.17
N VAL A 876 -46.70 -22.07 3.59
CA VAL A 876 -48.09 -21.94 3.18
C VAL A 876 -48.95 -21.72 4.43
N ASN A 877 -49.71 -20.64 4.46
CA ASN A 877 -50.77 -20.41 5.44
C ASN A 877 -52.12 -20.58 4.75
N SER A 878 -52.99 -21.42 5.30
CA SER A 878 -54.25 -21.80 4.67
C SER A 878 -55.43 -21.55 5.61
N PHE A 879 -56.49 -20.95 5.08
CA PHE A 879 -57.76 -20.73 5.77
C PHE A 879 -58.88 -21.37 4.93
N GLY A 880 -59.54 -22.38 5.49
CA GLY A 880 -60.55 -23.18 4.79
C GLY A 880 -61.92 -23.11 5.44
N LEU A 881 -62.96 -23.08 4.61
CA LEU A 881 -64.36 -23.21 5.01
C LEU A 881 -65.00 -24.34 4.20
N MET A 882 -65.54 -25.35 4.89
CA MET A 882 -66.18 -26.50 4.24
C MET A 882 -67.54 -26.79 4.86
N GLY A 883 -68.48 -27.24 4.03
CA GLY A 883 -69.75 -27.81 4.44
C GLY A 883 -69.74 -29.32 4.30
N TYR A 884 -70.50 -30.01 5.13
CA TYR A 884 -70.68 -31.45 5.03
C TYR A 884 -72.10 -31.87 5.37
N ALA A 885 -72.52 -32.98 4.77
CA ALA A 885 -73.78 -33.64 5.02
C ALA A 885 -73.54 -35.15 5.12
N SER A 886 -74.24 -35.80 6.05
CA SER A 886 -74.16 -37.23 6.31
C SER A 886 -75.57 -37.80 6.28
N TYR A 887 -75.75 -38.89 5.53
CA TYR A 887 -76.96 -39.68 5.48
C TYR A 887 -76.70 -41.07 6.05
N SER A 888 -77.49 -41.47 7.05
CA SER A 888 -77.43 -42.78 7.70
C SER A 888 -78.64 -43.63 7.28
N GLY A 889 -78.45 -44.55 6.36
CA GLY A 889 -79.40 -45.62 6.04
C GLY A 889 -79.10 -46.88 6.85
N SER A 890 -80.13 -47.65 7.22
CA SER A 890 -79.92 -48.96 7.85
C SER A 890 -79.72 -50.03 6.76
N PRO A 891 -78.52 -50.58 6.50
CA PRO A 891 -77.24 -50.39 7.20
C PRO A 891 -76.22 -49.45 6.51
N TRP A 892 -76.47 -48.95 5.29
CA TRP A 892 -75.48 -48.18 4.51
C TRP A 892 -75.44 -46.68 4.86
N TYR A 893 -74.31 -46.00 4.66
CA TYR A 893 -74.23 -44.54 4.82
C TYR A 893 -73.63 -43.86 3.59
N ALA A 894 -73.91 -42.56 3.46
CA ALA A 894 -73.27 -41.69 2.49
C ALA A 894 -72.88 -40.34 3.12
N ASN A 895 -71.66 -39.89 2.85
CA ASN A 895 -71.11 -38.62 3.29
C ASN A 895 -70.78 -37.76 2.08
N LEU A 896 -71.17 -36.49 2.14
CA LEU A 896 -70.81 -35.47 1.16
C LEU A 896 -70.10 -34.32 1.89
N SER A 897 -68.99 -33.86 1.35
CA SER A 897 -68.28 -32.69 1.86
C SER A 897 -67.74 -31.86 0.71
N ALA A 898 -67.78 -30.54 0.85
CA ALA A 898 -67.21 -29.63 -0.14
C ALA A 898 -66.81 -28.31 0.51
N GLY A 899 -65.81 -27.63 -0.05
CA GLY A 899 -65.39 -26.34 0.48
C GLY A 899 -64.32 -25.65 -0.35
N ALA A 900 -63.94 -24.48 0.14
CA ALA A 900 -62.91 -23.64 -0.45
C ALA A 900 -61.84 -23.29 0.59
N VAL A 901 -60.59 -23.21 0.15
CA VAL A 901 -59.43 -22.87 0.97
C VAL A 901 -58.65 -21.75 0.31
N GLN A 902 -58.45 -20.64 1.02
CA GLN A 902 -57.57 -19.55 0.61
C GLN A 902 -56.18 -19.80 1.18
N GLN A 903 -55.16 -19.67 0.34
CA GLN A 903 -53.77 -19.98 0.68
C GLN A 903 -52.89 -18.77 0.39
N HIS A 904 -51.93 -18.51 1.27
CA HIS A 904 -50.87 -17.52 1.09
C HIS A 904 -49.51 -18.22 1.16
N TYR A 905 -48.67 -17.94 0.17
CA TYR A 905 -47.39 -18.59 -0.08
C TYR A 905 -46.26 -17.58 0.06
N ASP A 906 -45.27 -17.93 0.86
CA ASP A 906 -43.97 -17.24 0.91
C ASP A 906 -42.89 -18.22 0.47
N THR A 907 -42.13 -17.86 -0.56
CA THR A 907 -41.11 -18.72 -1.19
C THR A 907 -39.74 -18.08 -1.15
N THR A 908 -38.72 -18.87 -0.84
CA THR A 908 -37.31 -18.50 -1.00
C THR A 908 -36.64 -19.53 -1.88
N ARG A 909 -35.99 -19.06 -2.95
CA ARG A 909 -35.21 -19.86 -3.88
C ARG A 909 -33.73 -19.50 -3.77
N ALA A 910 -32.91 -20.49 -3.43
CA ALA A 910 -31.46 -20.36 -3.37
C ALA A 910 -30.86 -20.78 -4.71
N VAL A 911 -30.05 -19.90 -5.30
CA VAL A 911 -29.32 -20.17 -6.53
C VAL A 911 -27.84 -20.04 -6.19
N ASN A 912 -27.10 -21.13 -6.27
CA ASN A 912 -25.70 -21.18 -5.90
C ASN A 912 -24.95 -22.21 -6.75
N PHE A 913 -24.14 -21.73 -7.69
CA PHE A 913 -23.27 -22.54 -8.53
C PHE A 913 -21.98 -21.76 -8.85
N PRO A 914 -20.91 -22.40 -9.35
CA PRO A 914 -19.64 -21.71 -9.58
C PRO A 914 -19.79 -20.40 -10.36
N GLY A 915 -19.32 -19.29 -9.79
CA GLY A 915 -19.41 -17.96 -10.39
C GLY A 915 -20.74 -17.22 -10.17
N PHE A 916 -21.71 -17.78 -9.44
CA PHE A 916 -22.99 -17.12 -9.15
C PHE A 916 -23.61 -17.53 -7.80
N SER A 917 -24.08 -16.55 -7.04
CA SER A 917 -24.92 -16.79 -5.86
C SER A 917 -26.00 -15.72 -5.69
N GLY A 918 -27.18 -16.14 -5.22
CA GLY A 918 -28.30 -15.25 -4.96
C GLY A 918 -29.51 -15.95 -4.33
N ASN A 919 -30.30 -15.18 -3.57
CA ASN A 919 -31.57 -15.63 -3.00
C ASN A 919 -32.72 -14.82 -3.60
N ALA A 920 -33.63 -15.50 -4.31
CA ALA A 920 -34.84 -14.91 -4.87
C ALA A 920 -36.02 -15.17 -3.93
N ASN A 921 -36.83 -14.14 -3.66
CA ASN A 921 -37.96 -14.23 -2.72
C ASN A 921 -39.27 -13.90 -3.45
N GLY A 922 -40.31 -14.70 -3.19
CA GLY A 922 -41.65 -14.52 -3.76
C GLY A 922 -42.72 -14.57 -2.68
N SER A 923 -43.81 -13.82 -2.90
CA SER A 923 -45.01 -13.86 -2.05
C SER A 923 -46.25 -13.78 -2.94
N PHE A 924 -47.16 -14.74 -2.78
CA PHE A 924 -48.35 -14.85 -3.64
C PHE A 924 -49.50 -15.61 -2.96
N SER A 925 -50.66 -15.64 -3.62
CA SER A 925 -51.86 -16.28 -3.09
C SER A 925 -52.39 -17.36 -4.03
N GLY A 926 -53.12 -18.32 -3.48
CA GLY A 926 -53.81 -19.36 -4.23
C GLY A 926 -55.17 -19.69 -3.61
N THR A 927 -56.00 -20.36 -4.40
CA THR A 927 -57.35 -20.78 -3.99
C THR A 927 -57.57 -22.23 -4.38
N GLN A 928 -58.05 -23.03 -3.44
CA GLN A 928 -58.36 -24.44 -3.61
C GLN A 928 -59.86 -24.68 -3.44
N TYR A 929 -60.43 -25.54 -4.29
CA TYR A 929 -61.78 -26.09 -4.13
C TYR A 929 -61.68 -27.60 -4.00
N VAL A 930 -62.43 -28.16 -3.06
CA VAL A 930 -62.49 -29.61 -2.84
C VAL A 930 -63.91 -30.09 -2.71
N ALA A 931 -64.17 -31.29 -3.20
CA ALA A 931 -65.42 -32.02 -2.99
C ALA A 931 -65.12 -33.51 -2.81
N ARG A 932 -65.77 -34.15 -1.84
CA ARG A 932 -65.64 -35.58 -1.58
C ARG A 932 -67.00 -36.19 -1.33
N ALA A 933 -67.26 -37.30 -2.01
CA ALA A 933 -68.38 -38.19 -1.75
C ALA A 933 -67.84 -39.54 -1.26
N GLU A 934 -68.42 -40.08 -0.20
CA GLU A 934 -68.03 -41.36 0.38
C GLU A 934 -69.27 -42.18 0.72
N ALA A 935 -69.22 -43.48 0.48
CA ALA A 935 -70.25 -44.42 0.88
C ALA A 935 -69.65 -45.64 1.57
N GLY A 936 -70.36 -46.21 2.53
CA GLY A 936 -69.94 -47.42 3.22
C GLY A 936 -71.10 -48.31 3.65
N TYR A 937 -70.81 -49.61 3.76
CA TYR A 937 -71.80 -50.63 4.11
C TYR A 937 -71.35 -51.42 5.35
N PRO A 938 -71.58 -50.92 6.58
CA PRO A 938 -71.22 -51.64 7.79
C PRO A 938 -72.04 -52.93 7.94
N PHE A 939 -71.36 -54.06 8.07
CA PHE A 939 -71.97 -55.33 8.47
C PHE A 939 -71.38 -55.78 9.81
N ALA A 940 -72.25 -56.00 10.80
CA ALA A 940 -71.86 -56.49 12.11
C ALA A 940 -71.53 -57.99 12.05
N THR A 941 -70.40 -58.39 12.64
CA THR A 941 -70.03 -59.79 12.88
C THR A 941 -70.00 -60.08 14.38
N ALA A 942 -69.80 -61.34 14.79
CA ALA A 942 -69.71 -61.72 16.21
C ALA A 942 -68.56 -61.05 16.98
N VAL A 943 -67.53 -60.53 16.28
CA VAL A 943 -66.30 -60.00 16.91
C VAL A 943 -65.98 -58.54 16.54
N ALA A 944 -66.50 -58.03 15.42
CA ALA A 944 -66.25 -56.66 14.95
C ALA A 944 -67.29 -56.22 13.89
N THR A 945 -67.40 -54.93 13.64
CA THR A 945 -68.08 -54.37 12.47
C THR A 945 -67.07 -54.21 11.34
N VAL A 946 -67.39 -54.77 10.18
CA VAL A 946 -66.59 -54.63 8.96
C VAL A 946 -67.36 -53.74 8.00
N THR A 947 -66.69 -52.72 7.48
CA THR A 947 -67.30 -51.71 6.62
C THR A 947 -66.47 -51.57 5.34
N PRO A 948 -66.85 -52.25 4.24
CA PRO A 948 -66.39 -51.87 2.92
C PRO A 948 -66.81 -50.44 2.64
N LEU A 949 -65.90 -49.65 2.08
CA LEU A 949 -66.12 -48.25 1.77
C LEU A 949 -65.48 -47.88 0.44
N ALA A 950 -66.10 -46.90 -0.21
CA ALA A 950 -65.56 -46.27 -1.41
C ALA A 950 -65.73 -44.75 -1.29
N SER A 951 -64.74 -43.99 -1.77
CA SER A 951 -64.87 -42.54 -1.87
C SER A 951 -64.30 -42.01 -3.19
N LEU A 952 -64.83 -40.88 -3.63
CA LEU A 952 -64.35 -40.10 -4.77
C LEU A 952 -64.09 -38.68 -4.29
N THR A 953 -62.88 -38.18 -4.52
CA THR A 953 -62.45 -36.83 -4.15
C THR A 953 -62.02 -36.08 -5.40
N TYR A 954 -62.59 -34.89 -5.60
CA TYR A 954 -62.18 -33.92 -6.62
C TYR A 954 -61.52 -32.72 -5.94
N GLY A 955 -60.35 -32.33 -6.43
CA GLY A 955 -59.62 -31.15 -5.97
C GLY A 955 -59.17 -30.30 -7.15
N TYR A 956 -59.39 -28.98 -7.05
CA TYR A 956 -58.87 -28.00 -8.00
C TYR A 956 -58.13 -26.90 -7.25
N LEU A 957 -56.86 -26.69 -7.56
CA LEU A 957 -56.01 -25.67 -6.97
C LEU A 957 -55.56 -24.70 -8.07
N ARG A 958 -55.73 -23.40 -7.84
CA ARG A 958 -55.17 -22.31 -8.67
C ARG A 958 -54.19 -21.49 -7.84
N GLN A 959 -52.97 -21.37 -8.34
CA GLN A 959 -51.91 -20.51 -7.77
C GLN A 959 -51.74 -19.29 -8.69
N ASN A 960 -51.77 -18.08 -8.13
CA ASN A 960 -51.62 -16.85 -8.90
C ASN A 960 -50.18 -16.69 -9.43
N GLY A 961 -50.01 -15.93 -10.52
CA GLY A 961 -48.69 -15.52 -10.98
C GLY A 961 -48.07 -14.49 -10.04
N TYR A 962 -46.74 -14.43 -10.02
CA TYR A 962 -45.98 -13.57 -9.13
C TYR A 962 -44.60 -13.25 -9.71
N THR A 963 -43.99 -12.17 -9.24
CA THR A 963 -42.62 -11.81 -9.61
C THR A 963 -41.76 -11.86 -8.35
N GLU A 964 -40.67 -12.60 -8.43
CA GLU A 964 -39.68 -12.66 -7.36
C GLU A 964 -38.89 -11.35 -7.25
N SER A 965 -38.30 -11.12 -6.08
CA SER A 965 -37.41 -10.00 -5.80
C SER A 965 -36.04 -10.50 -5.33
N GLY A 966 -35.00 -9.68 -5.53
CA GLY A 966 -33.62 -10.02 -5.15
C GLY A 966 -32.91 -10.94 -6.15
N GLY A 967 -32.18 -11.93 -5.64
CA GLY A 967 -31.58 -12.98 -6.47
C GLY A 967 -30.40 -12.59 -7.37
N ASN A 968 -29.86 -11.36 -7.25
CA ASN A 968 -28.70 -10.90 -8.04
C ASN A 968 -28.88 -11.10 -9.56
N GLY A 969 -30.08 -10.80 -10.09
CA GLY A 969 -30.44 -11.02 -11.50
C GLY A 969 -31.12 -12.36 -11.80
N ALA A 970 -31.15 -13.31 -10.86
CA ALA A 970 -31.83 -14.60 -11.03
C ALA A 970 -33.32 -14.60 -10.66
N ALA A 971 -33.88 -13.50 -10.17
CA ALA A 971 -35.30 -13.40 -9.87
C ALA A 971 -36.15 -13.68 -11.12
N LEU A 972 -37.25 -14.41 -10.95
CA LEU A 972 -38.16 -14.79 -12.04
C LEU A 972 -39.49 -14.04 -11.96
N SER A 973 -40.07 -13.75 -13.12
CA SER A 973 -41.51 -13.54 -13.25
C SER A 973 -42.15 -14.89 -13.60
N VAL A 974 -43.01 -15.37 -12.70
CA VAL A 974 -43.61 -16.71 -12.72
C VAL A 974 -45.10 -16.59 -13.06
N GLY A 975 -45.54 -17.29 -14.09
CA GLY A 975 -46.93 -17.35 -14.52
C GLY A 975 -47.84 -18.08 -13.53
N ALA A 976 -49.14 -17.78 -13.59
CA ALA A 976 -50.15 -18.51 -12.83
C ALA A 976 -50.19 -19.99 -13.24
N SER A 977 -50.52 -20.87 -12.31
CA SER A 977 -50.65 -22.31 -12.57
C SER A 977 -51.90 -22.89 -11.93
N HIS A 978 -52.33 -24.05 -12.41
CA HIS A 978 -53.44 -24.80 -11.81
C HIS A 978 -53.12 -26.29 -11.76
N THR A 979 -53.67 -26.97 -10.76
CA THR A 979 -53.55 -28.43 -10.58
C THR A 979 -54.93 -29.00 -10.25
N THR A 980 -55.30 -30.09 -10.93
CA THR A 980 -56.56 -30.82 -10.69
C THR A 980 -56.22 -32.23 -10.26
N SER A 981 -56.87 -32.74 -9.22
CA SER A 981 -56.71 -34.09 -8.68
C SER A 981 -58.07 -34.76 -8.60
N VAL A 982 -58.15 -36.01 -9.05
CA VAL A 982 -59.35 -36.85 -8.97
C VAL A 982 -58.92 -38.18 -8.40
N THR A 983 -59.27 -38.47 -7.15
CA THR A 983 -58.87 -39.70 -6.49
C THR A 983 -60.06 -40.56 -6.11
N SER A 984 -59.95 -41.88 -6.31
CA SER A 984 -60.86 -42.85 -5.69
C SER A 984 -60.15 -43.65 -4.61
N ASP A 985 -60.80 -43.80 -3.46
CA ASP A 985 -60.33 -44.68 -2.40
C ASP A 985 -61.28 -45.87 -2.32
N ILE A 986 -60.77 -47.09 -2.41
CA ILE A 986 -61.52 -48.33 -2.20
C ILE A 986 -60.88 -49.06 -1.04
N GLY A 987 -61.65 -49.31 0.02
CA GLY A 987 -61.09 -49.85 1.24
C GLY A 987 -62.08 -50.59 2.13
N VAL A 988 -61.55 -51.07 3.24
CA VAL A 988 -62.31 -51.72 4.30
C VAL A 988 -61.89 -51.13 5.64
N LYS A 989 -62.87 -50.97 6.52
CA LYS A 989 -62.67 -50.54 7.91
C LYS A 989 -63.17 -51.62 8.86
N PHE A 990 -62.38 -51.90 9.89
CA PHE A 990 -62.71 -52.77 11.00
C PHE A 990 -62.86 -51.91 12.25
N SER A 991 -63.96 -52.08 12.98
CA SER A 991 -64.17 -51.40 14.26
C SER A 991 -64.80 -52.33 15.28
N ARG A 992 -64.45 -52.20 16.56
CA ARG A 992 -65.03 -53.00 17.64
C ARG A 992 -65.41 -52.12 18.80
N GLU A 993 -66.61 -52.31 19.35
CA GLU A 993 -67.05 -51.63 20.57
C GLU A 993 -66.65 -52.46 21.79
N LEU A 994 -65.96 -51.83 22.74
CA LEU A 994 -65.49 -52.43 23.98
C LEU A 994 -66.04 -51.61 25.14
N ALA A 995 -66.94 -52.19 25.93
CA ALA A 995 -67.42 -51.56 27.16
C ALA A 995 -66.29 -51.54 28.21
N THR A 996 -65.97 -50.36 28.74
CA THR A 996 -64.98 -50.17 29.81
C THR A 996 -65.58 -49.37 30.96
N SER A 997 -64.92 -49.36 32.13
CA SER A 997 -65.34 -48.53 33.28
C SER A 997 -65.30 -47.02 33.00
N TYR A 998 -64.59 -46.58 31.95
CA TYR A 998 -64.45 -45.17 31.56
C TYR A 998 -65.40 -44.76 30.42
N GLY A 999 -66.18 -45.69 29.85
CA GLY A 999 -67.04 -45.48 28.67
C GLY A 999 -66.86 -46.57 27.61
N THR A 1000 -67.49 -46.39 26.44
CA THR A 1000 -67.32 -47.32 25.29
C THR A 1000 -66.07 -46.93 24.51
N LEU A 1001 -65.09 -47.82 24.49
CA LEU A 1001 -63.87 -47.68 23.70
C LEU A 1001 -64.06 -48.33 22.33
N VAL A 1002 -63.68 -47.62 21.27
CA VAL A 1002 -63.85 -48.06 19.89
C VAL A 1002 -62.53 -47.97 19.16
N PRO A 1003 -61.69 -49.02 19.20
CA PRO A 1003 -60.60 -49.18 18.27
C PRO A 1003 -61.12 -49.35 16.83
N GLU A 1004 -60.44 -48.70 15.88
CA GLU A 1004 -60.69 -48.81 14.45
C GLU A 1004 -59.39 -48.97 13.66
N LEU A 1005 -59.48 -49.75 12.57
CA LEU A 1005 -58.42 -49.94 11.59
C LEU A 1005 -59.02 -49.84 10.18
N GLN A 1006 -58.47 -48.99 9.34
CA GLN A 1006 -58.89 -48.80 7.95
C GLN A 1006 -57.72 -49.05 7.01
N VAL A 1007 -57.97 -49.79 5.95
CA VAL A 1007 -57.03 -50.03 4.85
C VAL A 1007 -57.74 -49.69 3.56
N ALA A 1008 -57.14 -48.83 2.74
CA ALA A 1008 -57.67 -48.44 1.44
C ALA A 1008 -56.58 -48.37 0.38
N TRP A 1009 -56.92 -48.73 -0.85
CA TRP A 1009 -56.15 -48.39 -2.04
C TRP A 1009 -56.70 -47.09 -2.63
N ARG A 1010 -55.82 -46.14 -2.90
CA ARG A 1010 -56.12 -44.84 -3.52
C ARG A 1010 -55.51 -44.80 -4.91
N HIS A 1011 -56.34 -44.45 -5.90
CA HIS A 1011 -55.94 -44.24 -7.28
C HIS A 1011 -56.20 -42.78 -7.72
N GLU A 1012 -55.21 -42.13 -8.34
CA GLU A 1012 -55.29 -40.80 -8.95
C GLU A 1012 -55.49 -40.91 -10.47
N TYR A 1013 -56.61 -40.39 -10.97
CA TYR A 1013 -56.97 -40.47 -12.39
C TYR A 1013 -56.33 -39.37 -13.24
N ASN A 1014 -55.98 -38.21 -12.65
CA ASN A 1014 -55.34 -37.13 -13.39
C ASN A 1014 -53.82 -37.16 -13.24
N ASN A 1015 -53.15 -37.71 -14.25
CA ASN A 1015 -51.69 -37.80 -14.28
C ASN A 1015 -51.01 -36.63 -15.02
N THR A 1016 -51.65 -35.46 -15.10
CA THR A 1016 -51.09 -34.29 -15.78
C THR A 1016 -50.02 -33.62 -14.92
N ARG A 1017 -48.82 -33.40 -15.48
CA ARG A 1017 -47.76 -32.64 -14.81
C ARG A 1017 -48.11 -31.16 -14.79
N THR A 1018 -47.93 -30.51 -13.65
CA THR A 1018 -48.11 -29.06 -13.54
C THR A 1018 -47.07 -28.35 -14.41
N GLN A 1019 -47.50 -27.48 -15.32
CA GLN A 1019 -46.63 -26.67 -16.16
C GLN A 1019 -46.60 -25.23 -15.62
N THR A 1020 -45.43 -24.60 -15.63
CA THR A 1020 -45.28 -23.20 -15.20
C THR A 1020 -44.40 -22.45 -16.17
N GLN A 1021 -44.93 -21.38 -16.76
CA GLN A 1021 -44.15 -20.46 -17.57
C GLN A 1021 -43.38 -19.49 -16.65
N ALA A 1022 -42.11 -19.26 -16.95
CA ALA A 1022 -41.26 -18.33 -16.22
C ALA A 1022 -40.41 -17.52 -17.19
N SER A 1023 -39.93 -16.36 -16.74
CA SER A 1023 -38.92 -15.54 -17.42
C SER A 1023 -38.08 -14.86 -16.37
N PHE A 1024 -36.87 -14.41 -16.70
CA PHE A 1024 -36.08 -13.65 -15.74
C PHE A 1024 -36.69 -12.25 -15.57
N ALA A 1025 -36.99 -11.86 -14.34
CA ALA A 1025 -37.72 -10.63 -14.01
C ALA A 1025 -36.99 -9.36 -14.48
N ALA A 1026 -35.66 -9.44 -14.59
CA ALA A 1026 -34.78 -8.39 -15.08
C ALA A 1026 -34.77 -8.24 -16.63
N ASP A 1027 -35.49 -9.11 -17.35
CA ASP A 1027 -35.73 -9.00 -18.79
C ASP A 1027 -37.20 -8.60 -19.05
N PRO A 1028 -37.50 -7.30 -19.19
CA PRO A 1028 -38.86 -6.84 -19.47
C PRO A 1028 -39.34 -7.15 -20.89
N THR A 1029 -38.46 -7.65 -21.77
CA THR A 1029 -38.78 -7.95 -23.17
C THR A 1029 -39.32 -9.37 -23.35
N GLY A 1030 -39.16 -10.24 -22.35
CA GLY A 1030 -39.64 -11.62 -22.36
C GLY A 1030 -38.81 -12.57 -23.24
N GLN A 1031 -37.64 -12.13 -23.73
CA GLN A 1031 -36.72 -12.94 -24.53
C GLN A 1031 -36.26 -14.18 -23.77
N THR A 1032 -36.12 -14.09 -22.46
CA THR A 1032 -35.61 -15.17 -21.61
C THR A 1032 -36.69 -16.13 -21.09
N SER A 1033 -37.85 -16.17 -21.75
CA SER A 1033 -38.96 -17.02 -21.33
C SER A 1033 -38.66 -18.52 -21.49
N PHE A 1034 -39.11 -19.31 -20.52
CA PHE A 1034 -39.01 -20.76 -20.55
C PHE A 1034 -40.17 -21.41 -19.79
N THR A 1035 -40.26 -22.73 -19.92
CA THR A 1035 -41.29 -23.53 -19.25
C THR A 1035 -40.65 -24.54 -18.32
N SER A 1036 -41.12 -24.60 -17.09
CA SER A 1036 -40.76 -25.63 -16.11
C SER A 1036 -41.90 -26.63 -15.91
N LEU A 1037 -41.55 -27.89 -15.66
CA LEU A 1037 -42.49 -28.98 -15.37
C LEU A 1037 -42.36 -29.48 -13.92
N GLY A 1038 -43.48 -29.63 -13.22
CA GLY A 1038 -43.57 -30.32 -11.94
C GLY A 1038 -43.46 -31.85 -12.09
N ALA A 1039 -43.39 -32.56 -10.96
CA ALA A 1039 -43.43 -34.03 -10.95
C ALA A 1039 -44.85 -34.54 -11.27
N SER A 1040 -44.98 -35.75 -11.84
CA SER A 1040 -46.28 -36.39 -11.96
C SER A 1040 -46.89 -36.69 -10.58
N PRO A 1041 -48.22 -36.63 -10.43
CA PRO A 1041 -48.89 -37.13 -9.23
C PRO A 1041 -48.58 -38.61 -8.94
N VAL A 1042 -48.74 -39.02 -7.69
CA VAL A 1042 -48.61 -40.43 -7.29
C VAL A 1042 -49.89 -41.17 -7.72
N THR A 1043 -49.78 -42.01 -8.75
CA THR A 1043 -50.93 -42.71 -9.34
C THR A 1043 -51.60 -43.66 -8.36
N ASP A 1044 -50.82 -44.49 -7.66
CA ASP A 1044 -51.33 -45.51 -6.74
C ASP A 1044 -50.68 -45.38 -5.36
N SER A 1045 -51.51 -45.39 -4.32
CA SER A 1045 -51.03 -45.39 -2.93
C SER A 1045 -51.89 -46.28 -2.03
N ALA A 1046 -51.26 -46.87 -1.02
CA ALA A 1046 -51.94 -47.52 0.08
C ALA A 1046 -52.15 -46.51 1.22
N VAL A 1047 -53.37 -46.45 1.75
CA VAL A 1047 -53.75 -45.61 2.88
C VAL A 1047 -54.13 -46.52 4.05
N LEU A 1048 -53.33 -46.48 5.10
CA LEU A 1048 -53.57 -47.16 6.37
C LEU A 1048 -53.98 -46.14 7.41
N SER A 1049 -54.97 -46.45 8.23
CA SER A 1049 -55.30 -45.61 9.38
C SER A 1049 -55.69 -46.45 10.58
N ALA A 1050 -55.17 -46.09 11.74
CA ALA A 1050 -55.52 -46.68 13.03
C ALA A 1050 -56.04 -45.58 13.95
N GLY A 1051 -57.14 -45.85 14.63
CA GLY A 1051 -57.78 -44.88 15.51
C GLY A 1051 -58.36 -45.53 16.76
N VAL A 1052 -58.57 -44.71 17.78
CA VAL A 1052 -59.31 -45.10 18.97
C VAL A 1052 -60.21 -43.95 19.40
N LYS A 1053 -61.45 -44.29 19.74
CA LYS A 1053 -62.45 -43.33 20.23
C LYS A 1053 -62.97 -43.77 21.59
N LEU A 1054 -63.11 -42.83 22.52
CA LEU A 1054 -63.77 -43.05 23.80
C LEU A 1054 -65.07 -42.26 23.84
N LEU A 1055 -66.20 -42.96 24.00
CA LEU A 1055 -67.54 -42.41 24.16
C LEU A 1055 -67.91 -42.42 25.66
N ARG A 1056 -68.21 -41.27 26.26
CA ARG A 1056 -68.66 -41.16 27.65
C ARG A 1056 -70.16 -40.82 27.76
N ALA A 1057 -70.77 -41.20 28.88
CA ALA A 1057 -72.22 -41.03 29.12
C ALA A 1057 -72.71 -39.56 29.07
N ASN A 1058 -71.84 -38.57 29.31
CA ASN A 1058 -72.19 -37.14 29.28
C ASN A 1058 -72.10 -36.52 27.88
N ASN A 1059 -72.35 -37.30 26.81
CA ASN A 1059 -72.33 -36.80 25.43
C ASN A 1059 -70.97 -36.20 24.97
N LEU A 1060 -69.89 -36.56 25.67
CA LEU A 1060 -68.52 -36.14 25.40
C LEU A 1060 -67.74 -37.30 24.76
N SER A 1061 -67.04 -37.02 23.67
CA SER A 1061 -66.15 -37.99 23.02
C SER A 1061 -64.76 -37.42 22.74
N ILE A 1062 -63.77 -38.30 22.85
CA ILE A 1062 -62.37 -38.03 22.52
C ILE A 1062 -61.93 -39.07 21.49
N SER A 1063 -61.29 -38.63 20.42
CA SER A 1063 -60.73 -39.54 19.41
C SER A 1063 -59.27 -39.20 19.10
N ALA A 1064 -58.45 -40.22 18.94
CA ALA A 1064 -57.07 -40.11 18.48
C ALA A 1064 -56.88 -41.01 17.25
N ARG A 1065 -56.21 -40.50 16.23
CA ARG A 1065 -56.02 -41.22 14.96
C ARG A 1065 -54.63 -40.96 14.38
N TYR A 1066 -54.09 -42.00 13.76
CA TYR A 1066 -52.87 -41.97 12.97
C TYR A 1066 -53.15 -42.51 11.56
N SER A 1067 -52.72 -41.78 10.53
CA SER A 1067 -52.79 -42.18 9.13
C SER A 1067 -51.40 -42.26 8.51
N LEU A 1068 -51.24 -43.25 7.64
CA LEU A 1068 -50.05 -43.50 6.84
C LEU A 1068 -50.48 -43.65 5.38
N GLN A 1069 -49.94 -42.83 4.50
CA GLN A 1069 -50.06 -42.99 3.05
C GLN A 1069 -48.70 -43.39 2.48
N VAL A 1070 -48.64 -44.48 1.73
CA VAL A 1070 -47.42 -44.96 1.06
C VAL A 1070 -47.71 -45.18 -0.41
N GLY A 1071 -46.88 -44.59 -1.27
CA GLY A 1071 -46.88 -44.82 -2.70
C GLY A 1071 -45.45 -44.88 -3.23
N SER A 1072 -45.31 -45.04 -4.54
CA SER A 1072 -43.99 -45.00 -5.18
C SER A 1072 -43.27 -43.68 -4.84
N GLY A 1073 -42.13 -43.76 -4.13
CA GLY A 1073 -41.32 -42.59 -3.77
C GLY A 1073 -42.01 -41.52 -2.92
N TYR A 1074 -43.16 -41.83 -2.31
CA TYR A 1074 -43.93 -40.90 -1.48
C TYR A 1074 -44.38 -41.59 -0.19
N VAL A 1075 -44.19 -40.90 0.93
CA VAL A 1075 -44.71 -41.32 2.23
C VAL A 1075 -45.25 -40.11 2.99
N SER A 1076 -46.42 -40.27 3.61
CA SER A 1076 -46.98 -39.25 4.50
C SER A 1076 -47.51 -39.90 5.76
N HIS A 1077 -47.23 -39.24 6.89
CA HIS A 1077 -47.72 -39.58 8.22
C HIS A 1077 -48.53 -38.41 8.74
N ALA A 1078 -49.73 -38.65 9.26
CA ALA A 1078 -50.48 -37.63 9.97
C ALA A 1078 -51.11 -38.20 11.25
N GLY A 1079 -51.13 -37.37 12.29
CA GLY A 1079 -51.76 -37.66 13.56
C GLY A 1079 -52.80 -36.60 13.90
N SER A 1080 -53.89 -36.99 14.54
CA SER A 1080 -54.93 -36.05 14.94
C SER A 1080 -55.61 -36.42 16.25
N LEU A 1081 -56.05 -35.39 16.99
CA LEU A 1081 -56.78 -35.51 18.24
C LEU A 1081 -58.05 -34.64 18.21
N GLN A 1082 -59.20 -35.26 18.43
CA GLN A 1082 -60.51 -34.60 18.40
C GLN A 1082 -61.17 -34.62 19.78
N LEU A 1083 -61.83 -33.51 20.11
CA LEU A 1083 -62.75 -33.39 21.24
C LEU A 1083 -64.13 -32.96 20.72
N ARG A 1084 -65.20 -33.62 21.18
CA ARG A 1084 -66.56 -33.34 20.74
C ARG A 1084 -67.57 -33.43 21.88
N GLN A 1085 -68.49 -32.46 21.91
CA GLN A 1085 -69.64 -32.40 22.82
C GLN A 1085 -70.94 -32.34 22.03
N LEU A 1086 -71.94 -33.13 22.42
CA LEU A 1086 -73.32 -33.05 21.92
C LEU A 1086 -74.21 -32.34 22.94
N PHE A 1087 -75.12 -31.49 22.44
CA PHE A 1087 -76.04 -30.64 23.22
C PHE A 1087 -77.50 -30.91 22.86
#